data_AF-A0A1W6ZA67-F1
#
_entry.id   AF-A0A1W6ZA67-F1
#
_cell.length_a   1.000
_cell.length_b   1.000
_cell.length_c   1.000
_cell.angle_alpha   90.00
_cell.angle_beta   90.00
_cell.angle_gamma   90.00
#
_symmetry.space_group_name_H-M   'P 1'
#
loop_
_entity.id
_entity.type
_entity.pdbx_description
1 polymer ?
#
loop_
_entity_poly.entity_id
_entity_poly.type
_entity_poly.pdbx_seq_one_letter_code
_entity_poly.pdbx_strand_id
1 'polypeptide(L)'
;MKARYALPMLALLLAACNSGGSDDDSHEPDPPPPTASTPRIWMSVDSVESVPAADGAPEYEKLTGRIRGEVDPAAPANAIITDIQLAQPRNDAGMVEYVSDFVLFRPRNAADGNGILRYDAPNRGNLLTQVAGKPEPLLLRRGYSVLYSAWQGDVPKSSPQRLTLQVPVARAADGGDITGPYRAELIARTATPQLTLPGGVFNGTMIPYAPVSLDNTQPGYQLTRRLRETDPREPIPAARWKFATCDTGSNPFPGTPDPATVCLQGGFDPTYLYELTYVAKDPKVMGVGLAALRDTVSFLRHGQQDADGQPNPVAGRIRHALGQGTSQSGNFMKTFLHLGFNADLAGRKVFDGLYAHVAARQTNLNTRFAVPGGGGGLRTDHTAFGQTAPRALAPDYVDALTGRQSGVMTRCSRTDTCPKFFLGLSGTEFWVLQGSPVLTDAFGLQDLRQPDNARIYYYAGTQHGDGTPAYAPAQGRYPVGTEATFGATFRALWVALEEWVAQDRLPPDSRTPRLDDGTLVRADTLRYPAMQGLNWQGGAALPAFEYLGLYNSYPLLDFGPDFVHEDESGIASRLPPDYAGRDYAILVPKPDADGMDIAGIRSVNAMAPTGTSLGYNYTPPGPWTDLLGLSGSFLPFHTTEAQRLSAGDERPSLEERYGDHAGYVRAIEARAETLVQQRFLLREDADRAIAAARASNVLQGTMP
;
A
#
# COMPACT_ATOMS: atom_id res chain seq x y z
N MET A 1 19.16 -26.08 49.91
CA MET A 1 18.38 -25.64 51.08
C MET A 1 16.95 -25.41 50.64
N LYS A 2 16.01 -26.11 51.27
CA LYS A 2 14.56 -26.13 50.98
C LYS A 2 13.83 -25.14 51.89
N ALA A 3 12.86 -24.40 51.34
CA ALA A 3 11.64 -23.92 52.00
C ALA A 3 10.74 -23.39 50.86
N ARG A 4 9.64 -24.00 50.41
CA ARG A 4 8.40 -24.50 51.05
C ARG A 4 7.72 -23.45 51.94
N TYR A 5 6.69 -22.80 51.40
CA TYR A 5 5.47 -22.50 52.16
C TYR A 5 4.25 -22.85 51.33
N ALA A 6 3.34 -23.56 51.99
CA ALA A 6 2.06 -24.05 51.50
C ALA A 6 0.94 -23.26 52.21
N LEU A 7 -0.13 -22.97 51.46
CA LEU A 7 -1.58 -22.97 51.75
C LEU A 7 -2.11 -22.49 53.14
N PRO A 8 -3.33 -21.90 53.22
CA PRO A 8 -4.55 -22.67 52.90
C PRO A 8 -5.73 -21.95 52.23
N MET A 9 -6.53 -22.78 51.54
CA MET A 9 -7.95 -22.58 51.23
C MET A 9 -8.77 -22.50 52.52
N LEU A 10 -9.82 -21.69 52.51
CA LEU A 10 -10.97 -21.86 53.41
C LEU A 10 -12.27 -21.72 52.60
N ALA A 11 -13.12 -22.72 52.72
CA ALA A 11 -14.46 -22.79 52.15
C ALA A 11 -15.52 -22.68 53.28
N LEU A 12 -16.75 -22.39 52.85
CA LEU A 12 -18.05 -22.67 53.50
C LEU A 12 -18.53 -21.75 54.63
N LEU A 13 -19.63 -21.00 54.42
CA LEU A 13 -21.00 -21.44 54.77
C LEU A 13 -22.07 -20.36 54.47
N LEU A 14 -23.20 -20.82 53.92
CA LEU A 14 -24.47 -20.10 53.81
C LEU A 14 -25.08 -19.83 55.19
N ALA A 15 -25.73 -18.68 55.33
CA ALA A 15 -26.84 -18.48 56.27
C ALA A 15 -27.88 -17.55 55.65
N ALA A 16 -29.09 -18.07 55.51
CA ALA A 16 -30.27 -17.36 55.08
C ALA A 16 -30.84 -16.52 56.23
N CYS A 17 -31.22 -15.27 55.93
CA CYS A 17 -32.21 -14.54 56.72
C CYS A 17 -33.30 -14.03 55.78
N ASN A 18 -34.50 -14.54 56.01
CA ASN A 18 -35.76 -14.18 55.42
C ASN A 18 -36.29 -12.94 56.15
N SER A 19 -36.60 -11.86 55.43
CA SER A 19 -37.47 -10.79 55.92
C SER A 19 -38.33 -10.29 54.78
N GLY A 20 -39.62 -10.59 54.87
CA GLY A 20 -40.63 -10.12 53.95
C GLY A 20 -40.84 -8.61 54.08
N GLY A 21 -41.02 -7.98 52.92
CA GLY A 21 -41.54 -6.64 52.76
C GLY A 21 -42.27 -6.62 51.42
N SER A 22 -43.58 -6.53 51.50
CA SER A 22 -44.49 -6.29 50.39
C SER A 22 -44.21 -4.92 49.77
N ASP A 23 -43.99 -4.86 48.47
CA ASP A 23 -44.40 -3.71 47.64
C ASP A 23 -44.76 -4.22 46.24
N ASP A 24 -45.92 -3.78 45.79
CA ASP A 24 -46.46 -3.93 44.44
C ASP A 24 -45.54 -3.19 43.46
N ASP A 25 -44.87 -3.92 42.59
CA ASP A 25 -44.29 -3.36 41.36
C ASP A 25 -44.50 -4.35 40.23
N SER A 26 -45.42 -3.99 39.32
CA SER A 26 -45.55 -4.61 38.01
C SER A 26 -44.34 -4.27 37.15
N HIS A 27 -43.22 -4.95 37.39
CA HIS A 27 -42.14 -5.04 36.41
C HIS A 27 -42.51 -6.15 35.41
N GLU A 28 -42.86 -5.75 34.19
CA GLU A 28 -42.68 -6.67 33.06
C GLU A 28 -41.21 -7.13 33.08
N PRO A 29 -40.93 -8.44 33.01
CA PRO A 29 -39.56 -8.90 32.90
C PRO A 29 -38.97 -8.28 31.63
N ASP A 30 -37.81 -7.65 31.77
CA ASP A 30 -37.02 -7.18 30.61
C ASP A 30 -37.00 -8.31 29.58
N PRO A 31 -37.26 -8.01 28.28
CA PRO A 31 -37.14 -9.02 27.25
C PRO A 31 -35.77 -9.67 27.38
N PRO A 32 -35.67 -11.01 27.29
CA PRO A 32 -34.39 -11.69 27.38
C PRO A 32 -33.43 -11.02 26.40
N PRO A 33 -32.16 -10.80 26.79
CA PRO A 33 -31.19 -10.18 25.91
C PRO A 33 -31.24 -10.92 24.57
N PRO A 34 -31.32 -10.19 23.43
CA PRO A 34 -31.44 -10.83 22.14
C PRO A 34 -30.33 -11.86 22.02
N THR A 35 -30.70 -13.13 21.79
CA THR A 35 -29.73 -14.17 21.45
C THR A 35 -28.82 -13.63 20.36
N ALA A 36 -27.51 -13.57 20.64
CA ALA A 36 -26.54 -12.97 19.74
C ALA A 36 -26.73 -13.54 18.34
N SER A 37 -27.26 -12.72 17.42
CA SER A 37 -27.48 -13.17 16.05
C SER A 37 -26.11 -13.39 15.40
N THR A 38 -25.99 -14.45 14.61
CA THR A 38 -24.73 -14.68 13.88
C THR A 38 -24.68 -13.71 12.70
N PRO A 39 -23.55 -12.98 12.49
CA PRO A 39 -23.42 -12.10 11.34
C PRO A 39 -23.65 -12.84 10.02
N ARG A 40 -24.45 -12.25 9.14
CA ARG A 40 -24.84 -12.82 7.85
C ARG A 40 -24.12 -12.15 6.68
N ILE A 41 -24.07 -12.86 5.56
CA ILE A 41 -23.52 -12.36 4.29
C ILE A 41 -24.47 -12.72 3.15
N TRP A 42 -24.60 -11.80 2.20
CA TRP A 42 -25.38 -11.93 0.97
C TRP A 42 -24.51 -11.58 -0.23
N MET A 43 -24.69 -12.30 -1.34
CA MET A 43 -23.94 -12.06 -2.56
C MET A 43 -24.89 -11.97 -3.76
N SER A 44 -25.10 -10.77 -4.27
CA SER A 44 -25.91 -10.53 -5.46
C SER A 44 -25.03 -10.40 -6.69
N VAL A 45 -25.26 -11.25 -7.70
CA VAL A 45 -24.60 -11.16 -9.00
C VAL A 45 -25.48 -10.33 -9.94
N ASP A 46 -25.00 -9.13 -10.30
CA ASP A 46 -25.71 -8.20 -11.17
C ASP A 46 -25.50 -8.57 -12.66
N SER A 47 -24.33 -9.11 -13.02
CA SER A 47 -24.06 -9.60 -14.39
C SER A 47 -23.12 -10.80 -14.42
N VAL A 48 -23.28 -11.63 -15.46
CA VAL A 48 -22.38 -12.73 -15.81
C VAL A 48 -21.99 -12.58 -17.28
N GLU A 49 -20.69 -12.44 -17.54
CA GLU A 49 -20.14 -12.29 -18.89
C GLU A 49 -19.24 -13.50 -19.21
N SER A 50 -19.42 -14.12 -20.38
CA SER A 50 -18.49 -15.15 -20.86
C SER A 50 -17.16 -14.53 -21.28
N VAL A 51 -16.07 -15.12 -20.80
CA VAL A 51 -14.70 -14.77 -21.17
C VAL A 51 -14.16 -15.93 -22.01
N PRO A 52 -14.02 -15.77 -23.34
CA PRO A 52 -13.59 -16.85 -24.22
C PRO A 52 -12.21 -17.40 -23.84
N ALA A 53 -12.02 -18.69 -24.11
CA ALA A 53 -10.71 -19.34 -24.02
C ALA A 53 -9.69 -18.62 -24.91
N ALA A 54 -8.50 -18.35 -24.35
CA ALA A 54 -7.42 -17.64 -25.03
C ALA A 54 -6.08 -17.99 -24.39
N ASP A 55 -5.00 -17.98 -25.18
CA ASP A 55 -3.62 -18.15 -24.72
C ASP A 55 -3.40 -19.38 -23.80
N GLY A 56 -4.10 -20.49 -24.08
CA GLY A 56 -4.03 -21.74 -23.32
C GLY A 56 -4.91 -21.77 -22.05
N ALA A 57 -5.64 -20.70 -21.74
CA ALA A 57 -6.61 -20.68 -20.66
C ALA A 57 -7.96 -21.27 -21.11
N PRO A 58 -8.69 -21.96 -20.21
CA PRO A 58 -10.05 -22.43 -20.48
C PRO A 58 -11.03 -21.25 -20.61
N GLU A 59 -12.29 -21.56 -20.90
CA GLU A 59 -13.35 -20.54 -20.85
C GLU A 59 -13.62 -20.13 -19.40
N TYR A 60 -13.81 -18.82 -19.18
CA TYR A 60 -14.11 -18.22 -17.88
C TYR A 60 -15.48 -17.54 -17.90
N GLU A 61 -16.00 -17.29 -16.71
CA GLU A 61 -17.08 -16.34 -16.49
C GLU A 61 -16.56 -15.19 -15.63
N LYS A 62 -16.97 -13.97 -15.97
CA LYS A 62 -16.78 -12.77 -15.16
C LYS A 62 -18.13 -12.43 -14.52
N LEU A 63 -18.18 -12.50 -13.20
CA LEU A 63 -19.32 -12.12 -12.39
C LEU A 63 -19.06 -10.72 -11.82
N THR A 64 -19.99 -9.80 -12.00
CA THR A 64 -19.94 -8.47 -11.36
C THR A 64 -21.15 -8.34 -10.45
N GLY A 65 -20.96 -7.76 -9.27
CA GLY A 65 -22.07 -7.62 -8.33
C GLY A 65 -21.68 -6.96 -7.01
N ARG A 66 -22.47 -7.25 -5.98
CA ARG A 66 -22.32 -6.70 -4.63
C ARG A 66 -22.36 -7.80 -3.58
N ILE A 67 -21.60 -7.58 -2.52
CA ILE A 67 -21.62 -8.37 -1.29
C ILE A 67 -22.12 -7.45 -0.19
N ARG A 68 -23.20 -7.85 0.48
CA ARG A 68 -23.69 -7.20 1.71
C ARG A 68 -23.33 -8.08 2.89
N GLY A 69 -22.84 -7.52 3.97
CA GLY A 69 -22.50 -8.29 5.17
C GLY A 69 -22.82 -7.53 6.45
N GLU A 70 -23.03 -8.31 7.51
CA GLU A 70 -23.20 -7.84 8.88
C GLU A 70 -21.89 -8.00 9.65
N VAL A 71 -21.62 -7.05 10.55
CA VAL A 71 -20.47 -7.03 11.46
C VAL A 71 -21.02 -6.80 12.85
N ASP A 72 -20.80 -7.75 13.75
CA ASP A 72 -21.18 -7.61 15.15
C ASP A 72 -20.22 -6.64 15.85
N PRO A 73 -20.68 -5.46 16.30
CA PRO A 73 -19.83 -4.52 17.01
C PRO A 73 -19.38 -5.07 18.38
N ALA A 74 -20.14 -5.97 19.01
CA ALA A 74 -19.80 -6.56 20.30
C ALA A 74 -18.83 -7.75 20.20
N ALA A 75 -18.61 -8.30 19.00
CA ALA A 75 -17.71 -9.43 18.82
C ALA A 75 -16.24 -9.06 19.09
N PRO A 76 -15.49 -9.85 19.88
CA PRO A 76 -14.07 -9.58 20.16
C PRO A 76 -13.20 -9.44 18.89
N ALA A 77 -13.53 -10.19 17.83
CA ALA A 77 -12.82 -10.13 16.55
C ALA A 77 -12.96 -8.78 15.82
N ASN A 78 -13.94 -7.95 16.19
CA ASN A 78 -14.19 -6.64 15.59
C ASN A 78 -13.85 -5.49 16.54
N ALA A 79 -13.52 -5.77 17.81
CA ALA A 79 -13.28 -4.76 18.85
C ALA A 79 -12.13 -3.79 18.55
N ILE A 80 -11.18 -4.20 17.69
CA ILE A 80 -10.07 -3.34 17.24
C ILE A 80 -10.52 -2.24 16.28
N ILE A 81 -11.70 -2.38 15.66
CA ILE A 81 -12.22 -1.39 14.70
C ILE A 81 -12.60 -0.12 15.45
N THR A 82 -11.89 0.97 15.20
CA THR A 82 -12.16 2.27 15.81
C THR A 82 -13.57 2.73 15.49
N ASP A 83 -14.27 3.22 16.51
CA ASP A 83 -15.64 3.71 16.44
C ASP A 83 -16.71 2.66 16.05
N ILE A 84 -16.40 1.36 16.06
CA ILE A 84 -17.39 0.33 15.72
C ILE A 84 -18.61 0.34 16.65
N GLN A 85 -18.42 0.70 17.92
CA GLN A 85 -19.52 0.87 18.87
C GLN A 85 -20.40 2.09 18.58
N LEU A 86 -19.88 3.07 17.84
CA LEU A 86 -20.58 4.30 17.49
C LEU A 86 -21.20 4.22 16.08
N ALA A 87 -20.94 3.14 15.34
CA ALA A 87 -21.41 2.91 13.99
C ALA A 87 -22.95 2.94 13.90
N GLN A 88 -23.47 3.78 13.01
CA GLN A 88 -24.88 3.91 12.70
C GLN A 88 -25.12 4.06 11.19
N PRO A 89 -26.29 3.62 10.68
CA PRO A 89 -27.32 2.87 11.40
C PRO A 89 -26.88 1.44 11.74
N ARG A 90 -27.48 0.85 12.77
CA ARG A 90 -27.46 -0.61 13.02
C ARG A 90 -28.79 -1.21 12.57
N ASN A 91 -28.78 -2.45 12.10
CA ASN A 91 -30.01 -3.15 11.75
C ASN A 91 -30.78 -3.64 12.99
N ASP A 92 -31.97 -4.22 12.79
CA ASP A 92 -32.83 -4.71 13.89
C ASP A 92 -32.16 -5.77 14.78
N ALA A 93 -31.11 -6.43 14.29
CA ALA A 93 -30.31 -7.40 15.04
C ALA A 93 -29.10 -6.76 15.75
N GLY A 94 -28.98 -5.43 15.73
CA GLY A 94 -27.88 -4.67 16.32
C GLY A 94 -26.57 -4.70 15.53
N MET A 95 -26.59 -5.25 14.30
CA MET A 95 -25.41 -5.41 13.46
C MET A 95 -25.08 -4.14 12.68
N VAL A 96 -23.79 -3.95 12.43
CA VAL A 96 -23.27 -2.96 11.49
C VAL A 96 -23.27 -3.56 10.09
N GLU A 97 -23.84 -2.89 9.10
CA GLU A 97 -23.86 -3.38 7.72
C GLU A 97 -22.81 -2.70 6.82
N TYR A 98 -22.32 -3.45 5.83
CA TYR A 98 -21.52 -2.92 4.73
C TYR A 98 -22.03 -3.44 3.38
N VAL A 99 -21.70 -2.72 2.31
CA VAL A 99 -21.93 -3.17 0.92
C VAL A 99 -20.66 -2.97 0.11
N SER A 100 -20.08 -4.05 -0.40
CA SER A 100 -18.86 -4.06 -1.20
C SER A 100 -19.15 -4.45 -2.65
N ASP A 101 -18.71 -3.64 -3.60
CA ASP A 101 -18.68 -4.06 -5.01
C ASP A 101 -17.64 -5.17 -5.21
N PHE A 102 -17.93 -6.14 -6.08
CA PHE A 102 -16.98 -7.17 -6.47
C PHE A 102 -16.98 -7.45 -7.99
N VAL A 103 -15.85 -7.98 -8.45
CA VAL A 103 -15.70 -8.67 -9.73
C VAL A 103 -15.01 -10.01 -9.46
N LEU A 104 -15.60 -11.10 -9.91
CA LEU A 104 -15.06 -12.45 -9.76
C LEU A 104 -14.91 -13.11 -11.13
N PHE A 105 -13.68 -13.51 -11.47
CA PHE A 105 -13.41 -14.38 -12.60
C PHE A 105 -13.29 -15.82 -12.09
N ARG A 106 -14.00 -16.75 -12.71
CA ARG A 106 -13.89 -18.19 -12.40
C ARG A 106 -13.90 -19.02 -13.68
N PRO A 107 -13.24 -20.20 -13.71
CA PRO A 107 -13.42 -21.14 -14.81
C PRO A 107 -14.90 -21.51 -14.95
N ARG A 108 -15.41 -21.49 -16.20
CA ARG A 108 -16.80 -21.83 -16.49
C ARG A 108 -17.09 -23.29 -16.11
N ASN A 109 -16.21 -24.19 -16.52
CA ASN A 109 -16.20 -25.57 -16.06
C ASN A 109 -15.38 -25.68 -14.77
N ALA A 110 -16.00 -26.19 -13.71
CA ALA A 110 -15.34 -26.32 -12.40
C ALA A 110 -14.10 -27.23 -12.43
N ALA A 111 -14.07 -28.22 -13.33
CA ALA A 111 -12.93 -29.14 -13.47
C ALA A 111 -11.65 -28.47 -13.99
N ASP A 112 -11.77 -27.30 -14.62
CA ASP A 112 -10.63 -26.53 -15.13
C ASP A 112 -10.01 -25.62 -14.04
N GLY A 113 -10.57 -25.61 -12.84
CA GLY A 113 -10.06 -24.82 -11.72
C GLY A 113 -8.95 -25.51 -10.93
N ASN A 114 -7.96 -24.75 -10.47
CA ASN A 114 -6.90 -25.25 -9.58
C ASN A 114 -7.32 -25.30 -8.10
N GLY A 115 -8.49 -24.75 -7.78
CA GLY A 115 -9.01 -24.64 -6.42
C GLY A 115 -8.32 -23.57 -5.57
N ILE A 116 -7.73 -22.56 -6.21
CA ILE A 116 -7.13 -21.40 -5.54
C ILE A 116 -7.98 -20.16 -5.82
N LEU A 117 -8.42 -19.52 -4.74
CA LEU A 117 -8.99 -18.18 -4.79
C LEU A 117 -7.85 -17.17 -4.63
N ARG A 118 -7.64 -16.33 -5.64
CA ARG A 118 -6.74 -15.19 -5.57
C ARG A 118 -7.55 -13.91 -5.35
N TYR A 119 -7.33 -13.22 -4.24
CA TYR A 119 -7.86 -11.88 -4.00
C TYR A 119 -6.83 -10.82 -4.40
N ASP A 120 -7.21 -9.94 -5.32
CA ASP A 120 -6.42 -8.78 -5.71
C ASP A 120 -7.08 -7.51 -5.18
N ALA A 121 -6.44 -6.89 -4.19
CA ALA A 121 -6.96 -5.72 -3.50
C ALA A 121 -7.02 -4.49 -4.42
N PRO A 122 -8.21 -3.92 -4.70
CA PRO A 122 -8.33 -2.72 -5.52
C PRO A 122 -7.57 -1.53 -4.91
N ASN A 123 -6.87 -0.74 -5.73
CA ASN A 123 -6.15 0.44 -5.29
C ASN A 123 -7.00 1.70 -5.52
N ARG A 124 -7.61 2.22 -4.45
CA ARG A 124 -8.65 3.28 -4.52
C ARG A 124 -9.80 2.91 -5.46
N GLY A 125 -10.18 1.63 -5.42
CA GLY A 125 -11.21 1.03 -6.28
C GLY A 125 -10.75 0.63 -7.68
N ASN A 126 -9.49 0.89 -8.07
CA ASN A 126 -8.96 0.50 -9.39
C ASN A 126 -8.35 -0.90 -9.38
N LEU A 127 -8.57 -1.66 -10.46
CA LEU A 127 -8.14 -3.05 -10.61
C LEU A 127 -6.76 -3.12 -11.30
N LEU A 128 -5.69 -2.80 -10.57
CA LEU A 128 -4.35 -2.58 -11.14
C LEU A 128 -3.73 -3.80 -11.84
N THR A 129 -4.15 -5.02 -11.51
CA THR A 129 -3.59 -6.26 -12.05
C THR A 129 -4.31 -6.77 -13.29
N GLN A 130 -5.34 -6.06 -13.76
CA GLN A 130 -6.02 -6.44 -15.00
C GLN A 130 -5.22 -6.01 -16.23
N VAL A 131 -5.20 -6.89 -17.23
CA VAL A 131 -4.69 -6.63 -18.58
C VAL A 131 -5.87 -6.66 -19.53
N ALA A 132 -6.14 -5.53 -20.19
CA ALA A 132 -7.29 -5.37 -21.10
C ALA A 132 -8.65 -5.83 -20.49
N GLY A 133 -8.88 -5.49 -19.21
CA GLY A 133 -10.12 -5.78 -18.49
C GLY A 133 -10.28 -7.21 -17.97
N LYS A 134 -9.21 -8.03 -18.01
CA LYS A 134 -9.19 -9.42 -17.53
C LYS A 134 -8.01 -9.65 -16.59
N PRO A 135 -8.04 -10.69 -15.72
CA PRO A 135 -6.85 -11.09 -14.99
C PRO A 135 -5.71 -11.41 -15.95
N GLU A 136 -4.49 -11.25 -15.45
CA GLU A 136 -3.27 -11.57 -16.15
C GLU A 136 -3.29 -13.04 -16.70
N PRO A 137 -2.93 -13.28 -17.97
CA PRO A 137 -3.17 -14.57 -18.66
C PRO A 137 -2.62 -15.82 -17.97
N LEU A 138 -1.48 -15.73 -17.26
CA LEU A 138 -0.91 -16.82 -16.48
C LEU A 138 -1.89 -17.31 -15.41
N LEU A 139 -2.62 -16.42 -14.75
CA LEU A 139 -3.61 -16.78 -13.74
C LEU A 139 -4.77 -17.56 -14.36
N LEU A 140 -5.24 -17.12 -15.52
CA LEU A 140 -6.31 -17.79 -16.24
C LEU A 140 -5.88 -19.18 -16.72
N ARG A 141 -4.68 -19.29 -17.32
CA ARG A 141 -4.06 -20.56 -17.73
C ARG A 141 -3.92 -21.56 -16.58
N ARG A 142 -3.65 -21.05 -15.38
CA ARG A 142 -3.44 -21.86 -14.18
C ARG A 142 -4.74 -22.23 -13.48
N GLY A 143 -5.91 -21.79 -13.96
CA GLY A 143 -7.21 -22.20 -13.41
C GLY A 143 -7.64 -21.47 -12.14
N TYR A 144 -7.12 -20.27 -11.88
CA TYR A 144 -7.46 -19.50 -10.68
C TYR A 144 -8.91 -19.01 -10.68
N SER A 145 -9.55 -18.96 -9.51
CA SER A 145 -10.65 -18.00 -9.30
C SER A 145 -10.05 -16.68 -8.84
N VAL A 146 -10.28 -15.58 -9.55
CA VAL A 146 -9.68 -14.26 -9.25
C VAL A 146 -10.78 -13.29 -8.80
N LEU A 147 -10.68 -12.84 -7.55
CA LEU A 147 -11.61 -11.92 -6.92
C LEU A 147 -10.99 -10.53 -6.76
N TYR A 148 -11.76 -9.53 -7.16
CA TYR A 148 -11.57 -8.14 -6.79
C TYR A 148 -12.78 -7.74 -5.95
N SER A 149 -12.58 -7.23 -4.75
CA SER A 149 -13.66 -6.72 -3.89
C SER A 149 -13.19 -5.50 -3.13
N ALA A 150 -14.05 -4.49 -3.05
CA ALA A 150 -13.73 -3.22 -2.41
C ALA A 150 -13.55 -3.35 -0.90
N TRP A 151 -12.59 -2.60 -0.38
CA TRP A 151 -12.26 -2.53 1.05
C TRP A 151 -12.20 -1.09 1.57
N GLN A 152 -12.22 -0.08 0.69
CA GLN A 152 -12.00 1.32 1.04
C GLN A 152 -13.31 2.13 0.91
N GLY A 153 -13.73 2.79 2.00
CA GLY A 153 -15.06 3.41 2.14
C GLY A 153 -15.21 4.88 1.70
N ASP A 154 -14.13 5.55 1.33
CA ASP A 154 -14.10 6.92 0.80
C ASP A 154 -13.84 6.99 -0.71
N VAL A 155 -13.87 5.86 -1.40
CA VAL A 155 -13.75 5.82 -2.87
C VAL A 155 -15.07 6.28 -3.49
N PRO A 156 -15.10 7.35 -4.31
CA PRO A 156 -16.30 7.70 -5.04
C PRO A 156 -16.52 6.76 -6.23
N LYS A 157 -17.79 6.47 -6.53
CA LYS A 157 -18.19 5.71 -7.71
C LYS A 157 -18.10 6.58 -8.99
N SER A 158 -16.87 6.94 -9.37
CA SER A 158 -16.60 7.86 -10.49
C SER A 158 -16.67 7.19 -11.87
N SER A 159 -16.76 5.86 -11.92
CA SER A 159 -17.01 5.08 -13.14
C SER A 159 -17.67 3.74 -12.78
N PRO A 160 -18.29 3.03 -13.75
CA PRO A 160 -18.84 1.70 -13.52
C PRO A 160 -17.80 0.68 -13.03
N GLN A 161 -16.55 0.79 -13.49
CA GLN A 161 -15.48 -0.18 -13.21
C GLN A 161 -14.83 0.02 -11.84
N ARG A 162 -14.94 1.23 -11.25
CA ARG A 162 -14.32 1.54 -9.96
C ARG A 162 -15.10 0.85 -8.83
N LEU A 163 -14.44 -0.01 -8.06
CA LEU A 163 -15.09 -0.73 -6.96
C LEU A 163 -15.16 0.15 -5.71
N THR A 164 -16.31 0.17 -5.06
CA THR A 164 -16.58 0.97 -3.86
C THR A 164 -17.07 0.10 -2.71
N LEU A 165 -16.74 0.52 -1.49
CA LEU A 165 -17.29 -0.03 -0.26
C LEU A 165 -18.15 1.04 0.41
N GLN A 166 -19.34 0.67 0.84
CA GLN A 166 -20.16 1.47 1.73
C GLN A 166 -19.94 1.00 3.16
N VAL A 167 -19.58 1.94 4.03
CA VAL A 167 -19.36 1.73 5.47
C VAL A 167 -20.24 2.71 6.26
N PRO A 168 -20.64 2.38 7.50
CA PRO A 168 -21.43 3.29 8.32
C PRO A 168 -20.63 4.53 8.74
N VAL A 169 -21.36 5.50 9.26
CA VAL A 169 -20.80 6.68 9.94
C VAL A 169 -20.93 6.49 11.44
N ALA A 170 -19.93 6.94 12.20
CA ALA A 170 -20.04 6.96 13.65
C ALA A 170 -20.85 8.18 14.13
N ARG A 171 -21.78 7.94 15.06
CA ARG A 171 -22.69 8.94 15.62
C ARG A 171 -22.57 9.00 17.13
N ALA A 172 -22.84 10.16 17.72
CA ALA A 172 -22.93 10.31 19.16
C ALA A 172 -24.13 9.52 19.71
N ALA A 173 -24.15 9.26 21.02
CA ALA A 173 -25.19 8.45 21.65
C ALA A 173 -26.61 9.05 21.53
N ASP A 174 -26.69 10.37 21.38
CA ASP A 174 -27.93 11.12 21.13
C ASP A 174 -28.32 11.18 19.63
N GLY A 175 -27.55 10.51 18.76
CA GLY A 175 -27.71 10.53 17.30
C GLY A 175 -27.02 11.70 16.60
N GLY A 176 -26.35 12.59 17.34
CA GLY A 176 -25.65 13.76 16.79
C GLY A 176 -24.41 13.43 15.95
N ASP A 177 -23.96 14.43 15.19
CA ASP A 177 -22.70 14.40 14.43
C ASP A 177 -21.51 14.24 15.40
N ILE A 178 -20.61 13.29 15.12
CA ILE A 178 -19.29 13.28 15.75
C ILE A 178 -18.38 14.24 14.99
N THR A 179 -17.68 15.11 15.72
CA THR A 179 -16.77 16.09 15.14
C THR A 179 -15.33 15.89 15.63
N GLY A 180 -14.36 16.42 14.89
CA GLY A 180 -12.96 16.38 15.28
C GLY A 180 -12.03 17.01 14.24
N PRO A 181 -10.73 17.14 14.57
CA PRO A 181 -9.77 17.73 13.65
C PRO A 181 -9.57 16.83 12.42
N TYR A 182 -9.41 17.46 11.27
CA TYR A 182 -9.02 16.82 10.03
C TYR A 182 -7.98 17.67 9.30
N ARG A 183 -7.04 17.00 8.63
CA ARG A 183 -5.95 17.63 7.89
C ARG A 183 -5.97 17.16 6.44
N ALA A 184 -5.83 18.12 5.54
CA ALA A 184 -5.69 17.92 4.11
C ALA A 184 -4.46 18.66 3.59
N GLU A 185 -3.65 18.01 2.76
CA GLU A 185 -2.61 18.66 1.97
C GLU A 185 -3.15 18.97 0.57
N LEU A 186 -2.97 20.19 0.08
CA LEU A 186 -3.50 20.63 -1.20
C LEU A 186 -2.36 20.96 -2.15
N ILE A 187 -2.33 20.29 -3.30
CA ILE A 187 -1.26 20.43 -4.31
C ILE A 187 -1.82 21.00 -5.61
N ALA A 188 -1.40 22.20 -5.95
CA ALA A 188 -1.64 22.79 -7.26
C ALA A 188 -0.61 22.26 -8.26
N ARG A 189 -1.08 21.66 -9.37
CA ARG A 189 -0.19 21.27 -10.49
C ARG A 189 0.10 22.44 -11.42
N THR A 190 -0.83 23.38 -11.48
CA THR A 190 -0.76 24.65 -12.21
C THR A 190 -1.41 25.72 -11.35
N ALA A 191 -1.14 26.99 -11.63
CA ALA A 191 -1.82 28.07 -10.94
C ALA A 191 -3.35 27.95 -11.11
N THR A 192 -4.10 28.00 -10.01
CA THR A 192 -5.56 27.78 -10.00
C THR A 192 -6.23 28.58 -8.89
N PRO A 193 -7.42 29.18 -9.09
CA PRO A 193 -8.13 29.93 -8.04
C PRO A 193 -8.65 29.04 -6.89
N GLN A 194 -8.83 27.74 -7.16
CA GLN A 194 -9.42 26.79 -6.21
C GLN A 194 -8.76 25.41 -6.26
N LEU A 195 -8.88 24.65 -5.17
CA LEU A 195 -8.53 23.23 -5.08
C LEU A 195 -9.65 22.44 -4.39
N THR A 196 -9.91 21.22 -4.86
CA THR A 196 -10.86 20.31 -4.21
C THR A 196 -10.23 19.61 -3.01
N LEU A 197 -11.04 19.25 -2.03
CA LEU A 197 -10.64 18.41 -0.90
C LEU A 197 -10.76 16.91 -1.26
N PRO A 198 -9.88 16.04 -0.74
CA PRO A 198 -8.78 16.39 0.18
C PRO A 198 -7.53 16.91 -0.54
N GLY A 199 -7.48 16.94 -1.87
CA GLY A 199 -6.48 17.68 -2.67
C GLY A 199 -5.03 17.16 -2.66
N GLY A 200 -4.74 16.05 -1.97
CA GLY A 200 -3.40 15.50 -1.87
C GLY A 200 -2.99 14.64 -3.08
N VAL A 201 -1.69 14.37 -3.21
CA VAL A 201 -1.10 13.65 -4.36
C VAL A 201 -1.75 12.29 -4.58
N PHE A 202 -2.11 11.61 -3.49
CA PHE A 202 -2.53 10.23 -3.50
C PHE A 202 -3.98 10.01 -3.03
N ASN A 203 -4.63 11.01 -2.44
CA ASN A 203 -6.01 10.94 -1.98
C ASN A 203 -6.93 11.98 -2.65
N GLY A 204 -6.42 12.85 -3.53
CA GLY A 204 -7.18 13.97 -4.09
C GLY A 204 -8.43 13.61 -4.92
N THR A 205 -8.67 12.33 -5.20
CA THR A 205 -9.89 11.84 -5.85
C THR A 205 -10.81 11.06 -4.90
N MET A 206 -10.53 11.05 -3.59
CA MET A 206 -11.37 10.42 -2.57
C MET A 206 -12.45 11.41 -2.09
N ILE A 207 -13.47 10.88 -1.42
CA ILE A 207 -14.53 11.66 -0.79
C ILE A 207 -13.95 12.31 0.48
N PRO A 208 -13.91 13.66 0.59
CA PRO A 208 -13.45 14.32 1.80
C PRO A 208 -14.48 14.22 2.93
N TYR A 209 -14.04 14.48 4.17
CA TYR A 209 -14.96 14.71 5.28
C TYR A 209 -15.47 16.14 5.25
N ALA A 210 -16.78 16.32 5.41
CA ALA A 210 -17.37 17.65 5.39
C ALA A 210 -16.92 18.47 6.61
N PRO A 211 -16.63 19.78 6.45
CA PRO A 211 -16.42 20.66 7.59
C PRO A 211 -17.72 20.83 8.38
N VAL A 212 -17.62 21.02 9.70
CA VAL A 212 -18.76 21.35 10.57
C VAL A 212 -19.36 22.71 10.18
N SER A 213 -18.51 23.65 9.78
CA SER A 213 -18.89 25.01 9.40
C SER A 213 -18.14 25.46 8.16
N LEU A 214 -18.80 26.24 7.29
CA LEU A 214 -18.13 26.94 6.18
C LEU A 214 -17.49 28.26 6.64
N ASP A 215 -17.77 28.71 7.87
CA ASP A 215 -17.11 29.85 8.49
C ASP A 215 -15.72 29.46 8.99
N ASN A 216 -14.72 29.73 8.15
CA ASN A 216 -13.32 29.47 8.42
C ASN A 216 -12.66 30.43 9.43
N THR A 217 -13.42 31.32 10.08
CA THR A 217 -12.92 32.16 11.18
C THR A 217 -13.03 31.47 12.54
N GLN A 218 -13.74 30.33 12.61
CA GLN A 218 -13.90 29.55 13.83
C GLN A 218 -12.58 28.88 14.28
N PRO A 219 -12.44 28.55 15.57
CA PRO A 219 -11.29 27.80 16.07
C PRO A 219 -11.14 26.44 15.35
N GLY A 220 -9.90 26.03 15.12
CA GLY A 220 -9.58 24.76 14.44
C GLY A 220 -9.52 24.83 12.91
N TYR A 221 -9.76 26.01 12.31
CA TYR A 221 -9.66 26.24 10.88
C TYR A 221 -8.38 27.02 10.55
N GLN A 222 -7.48 26.43 9.77
CA GLN A 222 -6.22 27.05 9.40
C GLN A 222 -5.78 26.59 8.01
N LEU A 223 -5.40 27.55 7.15
CA LEU A 223 -4.70 27.27 5.90
C LEU A 223 -3.27 27.81 6.03
N THR A 224 -2.30 26.98 5.70
CA THR A 224 -0.88 27.36 5.64
C THR A 224 -0.27 27.00 4.30
N ARG A 225 0.89 27.57 3.99
CA ARG A 225 1.73 27.16 2.86
C ARG A 225 3.19 27.02 3.27
N ARG A 226 3.95 26.21 2.53
CA ARG A 226 5.42 26.08 2.65
C ARG A 226 6.03 25.61 1.32
N LEU A 227 7.32 25.88 1.10
CA LEU A 227 8.03 25.42 -0.10
C LEU A 227 8.51 23.98 0.06
N ARG A 228 9.22 23.69 1.16
CA ARG A 228 9.65 22.34 1.55
C ARG A 228 8.89 21.90 2.78
N GLU A 229 8.82 20.59 3.00
CA GLU A 229 8.12 20.06 4.18
C GLU A 229 8.72 20.57 5.50
N THR A 230 10.05 20.72 5.54
CA THR A 230 10.79 21.17 6.73
C THR A 230 10.76 22.68 6.93
N ASP A 231 10.22 23.45 5.98
CA ASP A 231 10.14 24.90 6.13
C ASP A 231 9.04 25.28 7.14
N PRO A 232 9.20 26.39 7.88
CA PRO A 232 8.14 26.91 8.74
C PRO A 232 6.84 27.13 7.95
N ARG A 233 5.71 26.76 8.56
CA ARG A 233 4.38 26.99 7.99
C ARG A 233 4.08 28.50 7.94
N GLU A 234 3.77 29.01 6.76
CA GLU A 234 3.29 30.38 6.58
C GLU A 234 1.76 30.41 6.66
N PRO A 235 1.15 31.02 7.69
CA PRO A 235 -0.30 31.10 7.78
C PRO A 235 -0.90 32.01 6.70
N ILE A 236 -1.98 31.56 6.07
CA ILE A 236 -2.80 32.37 5.18
C ILE A 236 -4.02 32.88 5.98
N PRO A 237 -4.22 34.21 6.12
CA PRO A 237 -5.32 34.76 6.91
C PRO A 237 -6.70 34.24 6.45
N ALA A 238 -7.60 33.97 7.40
CA ALA A 238 -8.95 33.46 7.12
C ALA A 238 -9.77 34.35 6.18
N ALA A 239 -9.48 35.66 6.14
CA ALA A 239 -10.10 36.60 5.21
C ALA A 239 -9.75 36.34 3.72
N ARG A 240 -8.70 35.55 3.43
CA ARG A 240 -8.23 35.30 2.06
C ARG A 240 -8.62 33.94 1.49
N TRP A 241 -9.29 33.07 2.23
CA TRP A 241 -9.71 31.77 1.73
C TRP A 241 -11.11 31.43 2.25
N LYS A 242 -11.85 30.59 1.52
CA LYS A 242 -13.21 30.14 1.87
C LYS A 242 -13.44 28.71 1.41
N PHE A 243 -14.32 27.98 2.12
CA PHE A 243 -14.92 26.76 1.58
C PHE A 243 -15.93 27.13 0.51
N ALA A 244 -15.47 27.19 -0.73
CA ALA A 244 -16.20 27.71 -1.86
C ALA A 244 -15.57 27.25 -3.17
N THR A 245 -16.39 27.21 -4.22
CA THR A 245 -15.92 27.21 -5.60
C THR A 245 -15.70 28.65 -6.08
N CYS A 246 -14.62 28.91 -6.79
CA CYS A 246 -14.36 30.18 -7.47
C CYS A 246 -13.51 30.01 -8.73
N ASP A 247 -13.62 30.99 -9.62
CA ASP A 247 -12.88 31.10 -10.86
C ASP A 247 -12.25 32.50 -11.00
N THR A 248 -11.50 32.74 -12.08
CA THR A 248 -10.89 34.05 -12.36
C THR A 248 -11.79 35.00 -13.13
N GLY A 249 -13.05 34.63 -13.38
CA GLY A 249 -13.99 35.33 -14.24
C GLY A 249 -15.31 35.62 -13.53
N SER A 250 -16.34 34.81 -13.81
CA SER A 250 -17.72 35.05 -13.37
C SER A 250 -17.98 34.82 -11.88
N ASN A 251 -17.15 34.04 -11.20
CA ASN A 251 -17.31 33.69 -9.79
C ASN A 251 -15.99 33.91 -9.03
N PRO A 252 -15.49 35.16 -8.94
CA PRO A 252 -14.25 35.45 -8.23
C PRO A 252 -14.39 35.25 -6.72
N PHE A 253 -13.26 35.21 -6.01
CA PHE A 253 -13.23 35.20 -4.54
C PHE A 253 -14.21 36.25 -3.95
N PRO A 254 -15.05 35.90 -2.96
CA PRO A 254 -15.03 34.69 -2.13
C PRO A 254 -15.69 33.43 -2.74
N GLY A 255 -16.21 33.51 -3.97
CA GLY A 255 -16.82 32.38 -4.66
C GLY A 255 -18.22 32.01 -4.16
N THR A 256 -18.68 30.83 -4.55
CA THR A 256 -19.95 30.21 -4.13
C THR A 256 -19.67 29.14 -3.08
N PRO A 257 -20.30 29.17 -1.89
CA PRO A 257 -20.03 28.22 -0.80
C PRO A 257 -20.10 26.76 -1.23
N ASP A 258 -19.07 25.97 -0.86
CA ASP A 258 -18.94 24.55 -1.17
C ASP A 258 -18.07 23.87 -0.12
N PRO A 259 -18.58 22.89 0.66
CA PRO A 259 -17.80 22.16 1.67
C PRO A 259 -16.64 21.32 1.10
N ALA A 260 -16.65 21.00 -0.20
CA ALA A 260 -15.65 20.12 -0.82
C ALA A 260 -14.54 20.88 -1.56
N THR A 261 -14.56 22.21 -1.57
CA THR A 261 -13.61 23.03 -2.34
C THR A 261 -13.08 24.18 -1.51
N VAL A 262 -11.80 24.51 -1.68
CA VAL A 262 -11.18 25.69 -1.08
C VAL A 262 -10.90 26.71 -2.18
N CYS A 263 -11.51 27.88 -2.06
CA CYS A 263 -11.21 29.06 -2.87
C CYS A 263 -10.16 29.92 -2.17
N LEU A 264 -9.14 30.37 -2.90
CA LEU A 264 -8.05 31.21 -2.38
C LEU A 264 -7.95 32.52 -3.15
N GLN A 265 -7.96 33.64 -2.44
CA GLN A 265 -7.75 34.97 -3.01
C GLN A 265 -6.35 35.07 -3.64
N GLY A 266 -6.32 35.37 -4.94
CA GLY A 266 -5.07 35.38 -5.74
C GLY A 266 -4.63 34.00 -6.22
N GLY A 267 -5.36 32.93 -5.87
CA GLY A 267 -5.12 31.56 -6.31
C GLY A 267 -3.99 30.82 -5.58
N PHE A 268 -3.93 29.53 -5.85
CA PHE A 268 -2.90 28.59 -5.43
C PHE A 268 -1.75 28.61 -6.42
N ASP A 269 -0.53 28.72 -5.90
CA ASP A 269 0.71 28.70 -6.64
C ASP A 269 1.30 27.27 -6.61
N PRO A 270 1.58 26.65 -7.78
CA PRO A 270 2.09 25.28 -7.85
C PRO A 270 3.46 25.09 -7.19
N THR A 271 4.16 26.17 -6.88
CA THR A 271 5.45 26.14 -6.18
C THR A 271 5.30 25.74 -4.71
N TYR A 272 4.15 26.00 -4.09
CA TYR A 272 3.92 25.75 -2.66
C TYR A 272 3.14 24.45 -2.40
N LEU A 273 3.43 23.82 -1.27
CA LEU A 273 2.54 22.88 -0.60
C LEU A 273 1.61 23.70 0.29
N TYR A 274 0.32 23.44 0.20
CA TYR A 274 -0.68 24.01 1.10
C TYR A 274 -1.16 22.94 2.07
N GLU A 275 -1.43 23.35 3.31
CA GLU A 275 -1.95 22.45 4.36
C GLU A 275 -3.14 23.13 5.02
N LEU A 276 -4.27 22.43 5.00
CA LEU A 276 -5.53 22.84 5.61
C LEU A 276 -5.81 21.95 6.83
N THR A 277 -6.04 22.56 7.98
CA THR A 277 -6.67 21.92 9.14
C THR A 277 -8.07 22.52 9.34
N TYR A 278 -9.06 21.68 9.59
CA TYR A 278 -10.43 22.11 9.90
C TYR A 278 -11.13 21.12 10.84
N VAL A 279 -12.25 21.53 11.42
CA VAL A 279 -13.11 20.63 12.21
C VAL A 279 -14.07 19.91 11.26
N ALA A 280 -13.83 18.62 11.03
CA ALA A 280 -14.68 17.76 10.22
C ALA A 280 -15.79 17.12 11.04
N LYS A 281 -16.77 16.54 10.36
CA LYS A 281 -17.84 15.75 10.96
C LYS A 281 -18.13 14.45 10.23
N ASP A 282 -18.91 13.60 10.87
CA ASP A 282 -19.42 12.34 10.34
C ASP A 282 -18.30 11.37 9.93
N PRO A 283 -17.42 10.97 10.87
CA PRO A 283 -16.35 10.04 10.58
C PRO A 283 -16.92 8.69 10.14
N LYS A 284 -16.43 8.20 9.01
CA LYS A 284 -16.72 6.85 8.51
C LYS A 284 -15.98 5.83 9.37
N VAL A 285 -16.66 4.73 9.72
CA VAL A 285 -16.05 3.59 10.41
C VAL A 285 -15.28 2.76 9.40
N MET A 286 -14.17 3.32 8.90
CA MET A 286 -13.46 2.82 7.72
C MET A 286 -12.83 1.43 7.95
N GLY A 287 -12.54 1.08 9.21
CA GLY A 287 -12.03 -0.24 9.61
C GLY A 287 -13.00 -1.40 9.33
N VAL A 288 -14.29 -1.13 9.08
CA VAL A 288 -15.25 -2.13 8.56
C VAL A 288 -14.76 -2.75 7.25
N GLY A 289 -13.95 -2.05 6.46
CA GLY A 289 -13.31 -2.60 5.27
C GLY A 289 -12.41 -3.82 5.51
N LEU A 290 -11.81 -3.93 6.71
CA LEU A 290 -11.03 -5.10 7.12
C LEU A 290 -11.94 -6.31 7.34
N ALA A 291 -13.06 -6.12 8.05
CA ALA A 291 -14.08 -7.14 8.26
C ALA A 291 -14.72 -7.57 6.94
N ALA A 292 -15.07 -6.61 6.08
CA ALA A 292 -15.67 -6.88 4.77
C ALA A 292 -14.80 -7.80 3.91
N LEU A 293 -13.47 -7.61 3.91
CA LEU A 293 -12.55 -8.51 3.22
C LEU A 293 -12.50 -9.90 3.88
N ARG A 294 -12.30 -9.96 5.19
CA ARG A 294 -12.25 -11.22 5.97
C ARG A 294 -13.48 -12.07 5.68
N ASP A 295 -14.66 -11.47 5.79
CA ASP A 295 -15.95 -12.15 5.72
C ASP A 295 -16.27 -12.57 4.27
N THR A 296 -15.95 -11.72 3.28
CA THR A 296 -16.07 -12.05 1.85
C THR A 296 -15.23 -13.27 1.46
N VAL A 297 -13.94 -13.27 1.83
CA VAL A 297 -13.03 -14.36 1.44
C VAL A 297 -13.37 -15.63 2.20
N SER A 298 -13.71 -15.53 3.50
CA SER A 298 -14.15 -16.70 4.29
C SER A 298 -15.43 -17.31 3.70
N PHE A 299 -16.42 -16.49 3.31
CA PHE A 299 -17.63 -16.96 2.66
C PHE A 299 -17.35 -17.67 1.34
N LEU A 300 -16.60 -17.04 0.43
CA LEU A 300 -16.29 -17.66 -0.87
C LEU A 300 -15.50 -18.97 -0.70
N ARG A 301 -14.63 -19.03 0.30
CA ARG A 301 -13.83 -20.23 0.57
C ARG A 301 -14.63 -21.37 1.20
N HIS A 302 -15.54 -21.07 2.13
CA HIS A 302 -16.15 -22.09 3.00
C HIS A 302 -17.68 -22.20 2.92
N GLY A 303 -18.36 -21.15 2.50
CA GLY A 303 -19.83 -21.10 2.41
C GLY A 303 -20.38 -21.93 1.26
N GLN A 304 -21.57 -22.50 1.44
CA GLN A 304 -22.32 -23.19 0.37
C GLN A 304 -23.35 -22.27 -0.28
N GLN A 305 -24.05 -21.51 0.53
CA GLN A 305 -25.07 -20.56 0.13
C GLN A 305 -25.00 -19.34 1.04
N ASP A 306 -25.43 -18.19 0.55
CA ASP A 306 -25.57 -16.97 1.32
C ASP A 306 -26.79 -17.01 2.26
N ALA A 307 -27.03 -15.92 2.97
CA ALA A 307 -28.10 -15.85 3.98
C ALA A 307 -29.53 -15.92 3.41
N ASP A 308 -29.73 -15.69 2.10
CA ASP A 308 -31.02 -15.89 1.42
C ASP A 308 -31.10 -17.23 0.67
N GLY A 309 -30.08 -18.08 0.83
CA GLY A 309 -29.99 -19.37 0.16
C GLY A 309 -29.48 -19.29 -1.27
N GLN A 310 -28.93 -18.17 -1.73
CA GLN A 310 -28.30 -18.08 -3.04
C GLN A 310 -26.97 -18.85 -3.04
N PRO A 311 -26.70 -19.70 -4.04
CA PRO A 311 -25.48 -20.50 -4.06
C PRO A 311 -24.21 -19.63 -4.08
N ASN A 312 -23.20 -19.99 -3.29
CA ASN A 312 -21.87 -19.42 -3.43
C ASN A 312 -21.31 -19.81 -4.82
N PRO A 313 -20.88 -18.84 -5.66
CA PRO A 313 -20.42 -19.11 -7.01
C PRO A 313 -19.18 -20.04 -7.09
N VAL A 314 -18.45 -20.22 -5.99
CA VAL A 314 -17.29 -21.13 -5.95
C VAL A 314 -17.41 -22.16 -4.82
N ALA A 315 -18.65 -22.45 -4.38
CA ALA A 315 -18.95 -23.44 -3.35
C ALA A 315 -18.24 -24.77 -3.60
N GLY A 316 -17.48 -25.25 -2.62
CA GLY A 316 -16.76 -26.52 -2.70
C GLY A 316 -15.59 -26.57 -3.70
N ARG A 317 -15.26 -25.45 -4.35
CA ARG A 317 -14.17 -25.39 -5.35
C ARG A 317 -12.85 -24.91 -4.76
N ILE A 318 -12.87 -24.14 -3.67
CA ILE A 318 -11.69 -23.47 -3.13
C ILE A 318 -11.05 -24.29 -2.01
N ARG A 319 -9.77 -24.64 -2.18
CA ARG A 319 -8.91 -25.29 -1.19
C ARG A 319 -7.98 -24.28 -0.51
N HIS A 320 -7.42 -23.37 -1.30
CA HIS A 320 -6.49 -22.34 -0.83
C HIS A 320 -6.94 -20.94 -1.19
N ALA A 321 -6.59 -19.96 -0.35
CA ALA A 321 -6.81 -18.55 -0.61
C ALA A 321 -5.49 -17.78 -0.54
N LEU A 322 -5.19 -17.01 -1.59
CA LEU A 322 -4.01 -16.16 -1.71
C LEU A 322 -4.44 -14.70 -1.85
N GLY A 323 -3.86 -13.80 -1.07
CA GLY A 323 -4.14 -12.37 -1.16
C GLY A 323 -2.98 -11.58 -1.76
N GLN A 324 -3.28 -10.55 -2.53
CA GLN A 324 -2.33 -9.69 -3.20
C GLN A 324 -2.75 -8.23 -3.09
N GLY A 325 -1.78 -7.33 -2.91
CA GLY A 325 -1.98 -5.90 -3.05
C GLY A 325 -0.74 -5.22 -3.60
N THR A 326 -0.93 -4.11 -4.32
CA THR A 326 0.14 -3.31 -4.94
C THR A 326 0.09 -1.89 -4.40
N SER A 327 1.23 -1.37 -3.95
CA SER A 327 1.36 0.00 -3.45
C SER A 327 0.45 0.21 -2.23
N GLN A 328 -0.46 1.19 -2.29
CA GLN A 328 -1.46 1.45 -1.25
C GLN A 328 -2.30 0.21 -0.86
N SER A 329 -2.71 -0.63 -1.82
CA SER A 329 -3.44 -1.85 -1.49
C SER A 329 -2.52 -2.95 -0.94
N GLY A 330 -1.22 -2.92 -1.24
CA GLY A 330 -0.21 -3.77 -0.61
C GLY A 330 0.04 -3.40 0.85
N ASN A 331 0.12 -2.10 1.15
CA ASN A 331 0.15 -1.58 2.52
C ASN A 331 -1.11 -2.02 3.29
N PHE A 332 -2.29 -2.03 2.63
CA PHE A 332 -3.53 -2.51 3.24
C PHE A 332 -3.47 -4.00 3.56
N MET A 333 -2.97 -4.85 2.66
CA MET A 333 -2.81 -6.29 2.96
C MET A 333 -1.87 -6.53 4.16
N LYS A 334 -0.85 -5.67 4.34
CA LYS A 334 0.02 -5.70 5.52
C LYS A 334 -0.70 -5.23 6.78
N THR A 335 -1.50 -4.17 6.70
CA THR A 335 -2.37 -3.69 7.80
C THR A 335 -3.40 -4.75 8.20
N PHE A 336 -4.02 -5.43 7.22
CA PHE A 336 -4.98 -6.52 7.43
C PHE A 336 -4.36 -7.64 8.27
N LEU A 337 -3.13 -8.05 7.95
CA LEU A 337 -2.40 -9.04 8.74
C LEU A 337 -2.03 -8.50 10.13
N HIS A 338 -1.48 -7.28 10.20
CA HIS A 338 -1.06 -6.63 11.45
C HIS A 338 -2.19 -6.51 12.47
N LEU A 339 -3.37 -6.11 12.02
CA LEU A 339 -4.56 -5.95 12.86
C LEU A 339 -5.30 -7.28 13.13
N GLY A 340 -4.76 -8.41 12.67
CA GLY A 340 -5.24 -9.74 13.03
C GLY A 340 -6.42 -10.25 12.22
N PHE A 341 -6.79 -9.59 11.11
CA PHE A 341 -7.95 -9.98 10.31
C PHE A 341 -7.74 -11.23 9.45
N ASN A 342 -6.54 -11.84 9.47
CA ASN A 342 -6.33 -13.14 8.84
C ASN A 342 -6.95 -14.31 9.64
N ALA A 343 -7.49 -14.06 10.83
CA ALA A 343 -8.38 -14.98 11.53
C ALA A 343 -9.84 -14.63 11.21
N ASP A 344 -10.59 -15.57 10.64
CA ASP A 344 -12.03 -15.43 10.46
C ASP A 344 -12.80 -15.59 11.78
N LEU A 345 -14.12 -15.36 11.76
CA LEU A 345 -14.97 -15.46 12.95
C LEU A 345 -15.02 -16.87 13.57
N ALA A 346 -14.57 -17.89 12.84
CA ALA A 346 -14.44 -19.27 13.32
C ALA A 346 -12.97 -19.63 13.69
N GLY A 347 -12.06 -18.66 13.68
CA GLY A 347 -10.63 -18.85 13.99
C GLY A 347 -9.80 -19.48 12.87
N ARG A 348 -10.32 -19.57 11.65
CA ARG A 348 -9.62 -20.15 10.49
C ARG A 348 -8.81 -19.09 9.75
N LYS A 349 -7.80 -19.52 9.00
CA LYS A 349 -7.04 -18.64 8.08
C LYS A 349 -7.94 -18.13 6.96
N VAL A 350 -8.03 -16.81 6.83
CA VAL A 350 -8.63 -16.16 5.65
C VAL A 350 -7.75 -16.43 4.42
N PHE A 351 -6.47 -16.07 4.51
CA PHE A 351 -5.46 -16.34 3.48
C PHE A 351 -4.41 -17.32 3.99
N ASP A 352 -4.05 -18.28 3.15
CA ASP A 352 -2.92 -19.19 3.37
C ASP A 352 -1.61 -18.55 2.91
N GLY A 353 -1.68 -17.64 1.95
CA GLY A 353 -0.55 -16.88 1.44
C GLY A 353 -0.90 -15.42 1.14
N LEU A 354 0.05 -14.50 1.38
CA LEU A 354 -0.08 -13.08 1.09
C LEU A 354 1.14 -12.56 0.34
N TYR A 355 0.93 -11.75 -0.69
CA TYR A 355 1.97 -10.99 -1.37
C TYR A 355 1.67 -9.48 -1.32
N ALA A 356 2.30 -8.79 -0.37
CA ALA A 356 2.28 -7.34 -0.30
C ALA A 356 3.40 -6.78 -1.20
N HIS A 357 3.03 -6.14 -2.31
CA HIS A 357 3.99 -5.71 -3.33
C HIS A 357 4.15 -4.19 -3.37
N VAL A 358 5.40 -3.73 -3.46
CA VAL A 358 5.84 -2.33 -3.35
C VAL A 358 5.19 -1.62 -2.14
N ALA A 359 5.21 -2.34 -1.01
CA ALA A 359 4.40 -2.06 0.19
C ALA A 359 5.25 -1.79 1.43
N ALA A 360 6.05 -0.72 1.39
CA ALA A 360 6.95 -0.35 2.49
C ALA A 360 6.21 0.06 3.77
N ARG A 361 4.99 0.59 3.66
CA ARG A 361 4.27 1.26 4.76
C ARG A 361 3.04 0.48 5.24
N GLN A 362 2.31 1.00 6.21
CA GLN A 362 1.00 0.51 6.60
C GLN A 362 -0.05 1.46 5.98
N THR A 363 -1.30 1.00 5.86
CA THR A 363 -2.42 1.85 5.44
C THR A 363 -3.19 2.35 6.65
N ASN A 364 -3.54 3.64 6.66
CA ASN A 364 -4.40 4.23 7.67
C ASN A 364 -5.86 3.96 7.36
N LEU A 365 -6.38 2.87 7.91
CA LEU A 365 -7.78 2.47 7.73
C LEU A 365 -8.59 2.50 9.02
N ASN A 366 -7.92 2.55 10.17
CA ASN A 366 -8.54 2.27 11.46
C ASN A 366 -8.47 3.45 12.43
N THR A 367 -8.31 4.69 11.95
CA THR A 367 -8.36 5.92 12.78
C THR A 367 -9.70 6.63 12.56
N ARG A 368 -10.19 7.39 13.55
CA ARG A 368 -11.29 8.33 13.33
C ARG A 368 -10.88 9.35 12.27
N PHE A 369 -11.75 9.59 11.29
CA PHE A 369 -11.43 10.36 10.07
C PHE A 369 -10.26 9.79 9.25
N ALA A 370 -10.18 8.45 9.15
CA ALA A 370 -9.14 7.74 8.41
C ALA A 370 -8.90 8.26 6.99
N VAL A 371 -7.63 8.25 6.57
CA VAL A 371 -7.20 8.63 5.22
C VAL A 371 -6.34 7.52 4.62
N PRO A 372 -6.96 6.49 4.01
CA PRO A 372 -6.24 5.32 3.48
C PRO A 372 -5.28 5.65 2.32
N GLY A 373 -5.45 6.81 1.69
CA GLY A 373 -4.72 7.21 0.50
C GLY A 373 -3.30 7.76 0.69
N GLY A 374 -2.85 8.05 1.91
CA GLY A 374 -1.59 8.79 2.15
C GLY A 374 -0.30 8.05 1.74
N GLY A 375 0.56 8.72 0.95
CA GLY A 375 1.75 8.13 0.34
C GLY A 375 3.00 8.11 1.21
N GLY A 376 3.19 9.04 2.14
CA GLY A 376 4.44 9.14 2.89
C GLY A 376 5.59 9.60 2.01
N GLY A 377 5.40 10.65 1.20
CA GLY A 377 6.45 11.21 0.33
C GLY A 377 7.37 12.19 1.06
N LEU A 378 8.31 12.80 0.32
CA LEU A 378 9.27 13.76 0.90
C LEU A 378 8.61 15.11 1.22
N ARG A 379 8.09 15.74 0.18
CA ARG A 379 7.40 17.03 0.29
C ARG A 379 5.94 16.87 0.68
N THR A 380 5.28 15.84 0.19
CA THR A 380 3.84 15.63 0.38
C THR A 380 3.58 14.33 1.11
N ASP A 381 2.56 14.30 1.96
CA ASP A 381 2.22 13.19 2.84
C ASP A 381 3.36 12.78 3.79
N HIS A 382 4.38 13.61 4.00
CA HIS A 382 5.55 13.27 4.83
C HIS A 382 5.15 12.91 6.26
N THR A 383 4.18 13.64 6.81
CA THR A 383 3.58 13.39 8.12
C THR A 383 2.20 12.72 8.03
N ALA A 384 1.90 12.07 6.90
CA ALA A 384 0.67 11.28 6.78
C ALA A 384 0.73 10.04 7.66
N PHE A 385 -0.45 9.54 8.04
CA PHE A 385 -0.60 8.28 8.74
C PHE A 385 -0.03 7.07 7.97
N GLY A 386 0.02 5.90 8.62
CA GLY A 386 0.61 4.68 8.09
C GLY A 386 2.12 4.55 8.36
N GLN A 387 2.64 5.35 9.31
CA GLN A 387 4.05 5.47 9.66
C GLN A 387 4.38 5.07 11.10
N THR A 388 3.41 4.77 11.94
CA THR A 388 3.62 4.61 13.38
C THR A 388 3.54 3.14 13.82
N ALA A 389 2.79 2.33 13.07
CA ALA A 389 2.71 0.89 13.29
C ALA A 389 4.01 0.16 12.90
N PRO A 390 4.28 -1.02 13.48
CA PRO A 390 5.50 -1.78 13.26
C PRO A 390 5.84 -2.01 11.78
N ARG A 391 7.14 -1.90 11.49
CA ARG A 391 7.73 -2.23 10.19
C ARG A 391 8.27 -3.66 10.15
N ALA A 392 8.86 -4.12 11.25
CA ALA A 392 9.36 -5.48 11.38
C ALA A 392 8.24 -6.53 11.29
N LEU A 393 8.55 -7.67 10.66
CA LEU A 393 7.59 -8.77 10.51
C LEU A 393 7.48 -9.65 11.77
N ALA A 394 8.60 -9.84 12.48
CA ALA A 394 8.70 -10.79 13.58
C ALA A 394 7.77 -10.42 14.76
N PRO A 395 7.00 -11.38 15.31
CA PRO A 395 6.00 -11.11 16.35
C PRO A 395 6.60 -10.65 17.68
N ASP A 396 7.89 -10.92 17.91
CA ASP A 396 8.65 -10.59 19.11
C ASP A 396 9.54 -9.35 18.92
N TYR A 397 9.38 -8.61 17.82
CA TYR A 397 10.13 -7.39 17.58
C TYR A 397 9.92 -6.34 18.68
N VAL A 398 11.00 -5.69 19.09
CA VAL A 398 10.99 -4.56 20.02
C VAL A 398 11.54 -3.34 19.32
N ASP A 399 10.72 -2.30 19.23
CA ASP A 399 11.15 -0.99 18.75
C ASP A 399 11.92 -0.28 19.85
N ALA A 400 13.25 -0.26 19.76
CA ALA A 400 14.12 0.37 20.74
C ALA A 400 13.93 1.91 20.84
N LEU A 401 13.33 2.56 19.83
CA LEU A 401 13.08 4.00 19.85
C LEU A 401 11.84 4.32 20.69
N THR A 402 10.79 3.50 20.62
CA THR A 402 9.51 3.74 21.32
C THR A 402 9.27 2.85 22.54
N GLY A 403 10.00 1.74 22.67
CA GLY A 403 9.78 0.70 23.68
C GLY A 403 8.63 -0.26 23.35
N ARG A 404 7.96 -0.11 22.21
CA ARG A 404 6.81 -0.94 21.81
C ARG A 404 7.26 -2.33 21.39
N GLN A 405 6.46 -3.34 21.71
CA GLN A 405 6.77 -4.76 21.45
C GLN A 405 5.72 -5.38 20.55
N SER A 406 5.96 -5.34 19.24
CA SER A 406 5.03 -5.83 18.24
C SER A 406 5.67 -5.83 16.86
N GLY A 407 5.47 -6.90 16.10
CA GLY A 407 5.64 -6.89 14.64
C GLY A 407 4.34 -7.18 13.90
N VAL A 408 4.40 -7.13 12.57
CA VAL A 408 3.24 -7.38 11.71
C VAL A 408 2.59 -8.75 11.95
N MET A 409 3.36 -9.76 12.35
CA MET A 409 2.85 -11.11 12.58
C MET A 409 2.43 -11.41 14.02
N THR A 410 2.45 -10.42 14.94
CA THR A 410 2.11 -10.62 16.36
C THR A 410 0.74 -11.27 16.54
N ARG A 411 -0.30 -10.70 15.93
CA ARG A 411 -1.68 -11.14 16.13
C ARG A 411 -1.97 -12.48 15.46
N CYS A 412 -1.49 -12.68 14.23
CA CYS A 412 -1.67 -13.96 13.54
C CYS A 412 -0.96 -15.12 14.25
N SER A 413 0.15 -14.85 14.95
CA SER A 413 0.90 -15.88 15.69
C SER A 413 0.13 -16.37 16.91
N ARG A 414 -0.64 -15.49 17.56
CA ARG A 414 -1.48 -15.83 18.72
C ARG A 414 -2.71 -16.66 18.34
N THR A 415 -3.14 -16.59 17.08
CA THR A 415 -4.34 -17.26 16.58
C THR A 415 -4.03 -18.42 15.63
N ASP A 416 -2.75 -18.78 15.45
CA ASP A 416 -2.28 -19.75 14.46
C ASP A 416 -2.81 -19.47 13.03
N THR A 417 -2.93 -18.19 12.70
CA THR A 417 -3.45 -17.74 11.41
C THR A 417 -2.40 -17.06 10.54
N CYS A 418 -1.10 -17.19 10.83
CA CYS A 418 -0.09 -16.58 9.97
C CYS A 418 -0.06 -17.23 8.57
N PRO A 419 -0.07 -16.41 7.49
CA PRO A 419 0.07 -16.90 6.13
C PRO A 419 1.55 -17.11 5.78
N LYS A 420 1.81 -17.81 4.67
CA LYS A 420 3.08 -17.69 3.93
C LYS A 420 3.13 -16.29 3.32
N PHE A 421 4.16 -15.51 3.61
CA PHE A 421 4.14 -14.07 3.36
C PHE A 421 5.30 -13.61 2.51
N PHE A 422 5.02 -12.93 1.39
CA PHE A 422 6.00 -12.23 0.58
C PHE A 422 5.81 -10.72 0.70
N LEU A 423 6.93 -10.02 0.90
CA LEU A 423 7.04 -8.58 0.72
C LEU A 423 7.94 -8.28 -0.48
N GLY A 424 7.42 -7.54 -1.46
CA GLY A 424 8.19 -7.03 -2.58
C GLY A 424 8.51 -5.55 -2.39
N LEU A 425 9.76 -5.15 -2.66
CA LEU A 425 10.21 -3.77 -2.58
C LEU A 425 11.02 -3.41 -3.85
N SER A 426 10.73 -2.28 -4.47
CA SER A 426 11.54 -1.66 -5.51
C SER A 426 12.63 -0.77 -4.91
N GLY A 427 13.50 -0.20 -5.76
CA GLY A 427 14.43 0.86 -5.34
C GLY A 427 13.70 2.06 -4.75
N THR A 428 12.59 2.49 -5.35
CA THR A 428 11.81 3.64 -4.87
C THR A 428 11.35 3.50 -3.43
N GLU A 429 11.03 2.28 -2.97
CA GLU A 429 10.60 2.08 -1.59
C GLU A 429 11.68 2.48 -0.58
N PHE A 430 12.96 2.26 -0.88
CA PHE A 430 14.06 2.64 0.01
C PHE A 430 14.27 4.14 0.08
N TRP A 431 14.16 4.83 -1.07
CA TRP A 431 14.46 6.26 -1.18
C TRP A 431 13.29 7.16 -0.77
N VAL A 432 12.07 6.77 -1.15
CA VAL A 432 10.88 7.65 -1.07
C VAL A 432 9.90 7.16 -0.02
N LEU A 433 9.75 5.85 0.18
CA LEU A 433 8.70 5.26 1.03
C LEU A 433 9.21 4.59 2.31
N GLN A 434 10.43 4.91 2.76
CA GLN A 434 11.01 4.43 4.02
C GLN A 434 11.04 2.90 4.10
N GLY A 435 11.62 2.23 3.10
CA GLY A 435 11.60 0.77 2.96
C GLY A 435 12.58 -0.01 3.84
N SER A 436 13.71 0.57 4.22
CA SER A 436 14.75 -0.12 5.02
C SER A 436 14.36 -0.54 6.45
N PRO A 437 13.46 0.14 7.19
CA PRO A 437 13.03 -0.25 8.53
C PRO A 437 12.36 -1.64 8.68
N VAL A 438 12.01 -2.33 7.59
CA VAL A 438 11.60 -3.75 7.67
C VAL A 438 12.80 -4.71 7.78
N LEU A 439 13.99 -4.23 7.40
CA LEU A 439 15.23 -5.00 7.33
C LEU A 439 16.16 -4.75 8.52
N THR A 440 16.04 -3.63 9.21
CA THR A 440 16.95 -3.25 10.30
C THR A 440 16.22 -2.77 11.54
N ASP A 441 16.91 -2.80 12.69
CA ASP A 441 16.41 -2.17 13.91
C ASP A 441 16.16 -0.66 13.74
N ALA A 442 15.51 -0.05 14.74
CA ALA A 442 15.10 1.37 14.69
C ALA A 442 16.26 2.34 14.45
N PHE A 443 17.49 1.95 14.84
CA PHE A 443 18.69 2.74 14.66
C PHE A 443 19.50 2.37 13.42
N GLY A 444 19.09 1.36 12.64
CA GLY A 444 19.79 0.90 11.44
C GLY A 444 21.20 0.37 11.75
N LEU A 445 21.35 -0.33 12.87
CA LEU A 445 22.62 -0.88 13.37
C LEU A 445 22.69 -2.40 13.30
N GLN A 446 21.54 -3.08 13.20
CA GLN A 446 21.46 -4.54 13.16
C GLN A 446 20.42 -4.99 12.12
N ASP A 447 20.77 -6.03 11.35
CA ASP A 447 19.83 -6.71 10.47
C ASP A 447 18.77 -7.47 11.30
N LEU A 448 17.50 -7.33 10.93
CA LEU A 448 16.40 -8.07 11.53
C LEU A 448 16.32 -9.48 10.97
N ARG A 449 16.16 -10.46 11.85
CA ARG A 449 15.78 -11.81 11.46
C ARG A 449 14.32 -11.82 11.00
N GLN A 450 14.09 -12.30 9.79
CA GLN A 450 12.74 -12.46 9.24
C GLN A 450 12.12 -13.78 9.71
N PRO A 451 10.79 -13.86 9.92
CA PRO A 451 10.08 -15.10 10.22
C PRO A 451 10.29 -16.17 9.15
N ASP A 452 10.30 -17.45 9.55
CA ASP A 452 10.56 -18.56 8.63
C ASP A 452 9.48 -18.68 7.53
N ASN A 453 8.25 -18.26 7.83
CA ASN A 453 7.11 -18.17 6.90
C ASN A 453 7.09 -16.88 6.08
N ALA A 454 8.13 -16.04 6.14
CA ALA A 454 8.24 -14.80 5.38
C ALA A 454 9.42 -14.82 4.40
N ARG A 455 9.25 -14.14 3.25
CA ARG A 455 10.35 -13.78 2.35
C ARG A 455 10.23 -12.32 1.95
N ILE A 456 11.37 -11.64 1.84
CA ILE A 456 11.45 -10.28 1.34
C ILE A 456 12.28 -10.28 0.07
N TYR A 457 11.73 -9.70 -0.99
CA TYR A 457 12.38 -9.60 -2.29
C TYR A 457 12.53 -8.13 -2.67
N TYR A 458 13.77 -7.70 -2.74
CA TYR A 458 14.15 -6.40 -3.27
C TYR A 458 14.47 -6.52 -4.77
N TYR A 459 13.84 -5.68 -5.60
CA TYR A 459 14.09 -5.58 -7.02
C TYR A 459 15.09 -4.46 -7.29
N ALA A 460 16.33 -4.85 -7.59
CA ALA A 460 17.46 -3.95 -7.70
C ALA A 460 17.31 -2.98 -8.87
N GLY A 461 17.54 -1.68 -8.63
CA GLY A 461 17.53 -0.63 -9.65
C GLY A 461 16.16 -0.31 -10.26
N THR A 462 15.07 -0.91 -9.78
CA THR A 462 13.73 -0.63 -10.32
C THR A 462 13.07 0.58 -9.63
N GLN A 463 12.13 1.22 -10.31
CA GLN A 463 11.23 2.19 -9.69
C GLN A 463 9.93 1.55 -9.19
N HIS A 464 9.00 2.33 -8.61
CA HIS A 464 7.75 1.85 -7.99
C HIS A 464 6.81 1.06 -8.92
N GLY A 465 6.92 1.27 -10.23
CA GLY A 465 6.18 0.52 -11.25
C GLY A 465 6.96 0.46 -12.56
N ASP A 466 6.84 -0.65 -13.27
CA ASP A 466 7.50 -0.82 -14.57
C ASP A 466 7.05 0.26 -15.57
N GLY A 467 7.99 0.79 -16.33
CA GLY A 467 7.75 1.82 -17.34
C GLY A 467 8.91 1.90 -18.32
N THR A 468 8.72 2.62 -19.41
CA THR A 468 9.80 2.89 -20.38
C THR A 468 10.45 4.23 -20.04
N PRO A 469 11.78 4.29 -19.87
CA PRO A 469 12.49 5.54 -19.69
C PRO A 469 12.18 6.57 -20.78
N ALA A 470 11.93 7.82 -20.39
CA ALA A 470 11.72 8.93 -21.30
C ALA A 470 12.33 10.23 -20.76
N TYR A 471 13.00 11.00 -21.63
CA TYR A 471 13.59 12.28 -21.23
C TYR A 471 12.68 13.46 -21.57
N ALA A 472 12.16 14.10 -20.52
CA ALA A 472 11.48 15.38 -20.59
C ALA A 472 12.00 16.27 -19.45
N PRO A 473 12.90 17.23 -19.70
CA PRO A 473 13.56 18.01 -18.64
C PRO A 473 12.60 18.87 -17.80
N ALA A 474 11.40 19.14 -18.31
CA ALA A 474 10.33 19.81 -17.55
C ALA A 474 9.61 18.89 -16.55
N GLN A 475 9.84 17.57 -16.61
CA GLN A 475 9.19 16.57 -15.76
C GLN A 475 10.15 15.92 -14.75
N GLY A 476 11.45 15.82 -15.08
CA GLY A 476 12.48 15.33 -14.17
C GLY A 476 13.88 15.80 -14.56
N ARG A 477 14.81 15.80 -13.61
CA ARG A 477 16.21 16.20 -13.85
C ARG A 477 16.94 15.22 -14.78
N TYR A 478 16.69 13.93 -14.61
CA TYR A 478 17.16 12.85 -15.48
C TYR A 478 15.98 12.19 -16.20
N PRO A 479 16.22 11.38 -17.25
CA PRO A 479 15.16 10.61 -17.91
C PRO A 479 14.33 9.85 -16.88
N VAL A 480 13.01 10.04 -16.94
CA VAL A 480 12.04 9.48 -15.99
C VAL A 480 11.73 8.05 -16.39
N GLY A 481 11.85 7.11 -15.46
CA GLY A 481 11.72 5.68 -15.74
C GLY A 481 13.02 4.91 -15.48
N THR A 482 12.92 3.59 -15.38
CA THR A 482 14.05 2.67 -15.28
C THR A 482 13.99 1.65 -16.42
N GLU A 483 15.14 1.19 -16.91
CA GLU A 483 15.12 -0.01 -17.74
C GLU A 483 14.84 -1.22 -16.83
N ALA A 484 15.52 -1.32 -15.69
CA ALA A 484 15.26 -2.40 -14.74
C ALA A 484 13.77 -2.47 -14.37
N THR A 485 13.17 -3.64 -14.59
CA THR A 485 11.77 -3.96 -14.28
C THR A 485 11.64 -5.08 -13.27
N PHE A 486 10.48 -5.25 -12.65
CA PHE A 486 10.19 -6.36 -11.75
C PHE A 486 8.99 -7.22 -12.16
N GLY A 487 8.19 -6.84 -13.15
CA GLY A 487 6.92 -7.53 -13.47
C GLY A 487 7.10 -9.01 -13.79
N ALA A 488 8.15 -9.36 -14.55
CA ALA A 488 8.50 -10.75 -14.85
C ALA A 488 8.91 -11.54 -13.60
N THR A 489 9.69 -10.91 -12.71
CA THR A 489 10.08 -11.48 -11.42
C THR A 489 8.89 -11.67 -10.50
N PHE A 490 7.98 -10.69 -10.45
CA PHE A 490 6.75 -10.76 -9.67
C PHE A 490 5.88 -11.94 -10.10
N ARG A 491 5.74 -12.18 -11.41
CA ARG A 491 5.03 -13.36 -11.95
C ARG A 491 5.66 -14.67 -11.48
N ALA A 492 6.98 -14.80 -11.56
CA ALA A 492 7.69 -16.01 -11.12
C ALA A 492 7.53 -16.24 -9.61
N LEU A 493 7.65 -15.17 -8.81
CA LEU A 493 7.46 -15.23 -7.37
C LEU A 493 6.01 -15.52 -6.97
N TRP A 494 5.02 -15.06 -7.74
CA TRP A 494 3.63 -15.44 -7.51
C TRP A 494 3.43 -16.96 -7.65
N VAL A 495 4.01 -17.57 -8.69
CA VAL A 495 4.00 -19.03 -8.86
C VAL A 495 4.75 -19.72 -7.70
N ALA A 496 5.87 -19.15 -7.23
CA ALA A 496 6.58 -19.70 -6.09
C ALA A 496 5.77 -19.64 -4.78
N LEU A 497 4.98 -18.57 -4.55
CA LEU A 497 4.07 -18.47 -3.41
C LEU A 497 2.96 -19.52 -3.50
N GLU A 498 2.38 -19.69 -4.68
CA GLU A 498 1.38 -20.72 -4.95
C GLU A 498 1.91 -22.12 -4.63
N GLU A 499 3.08 -22.49 -5.18
CA GLU A 499 3.72 -23.78 -4.92
C GLU A 499 4.09 -23.94 -3.45
N TRP A 500 4.52 -22.86 -2.78
CA TRP A 500 4.77 -22.93 -1.35
C TRP A 500 3.50 -23.25 -0.61
N VAL A 501 2.39 -22.54 -0.85
CA VAL A 501 1.12 -22.77 -0.17
C VAL A 501 0.52 -24.13 -0.47
N ALA A 502 0.41 -24.51 -1.74
CA ALA A 502 -0.36 -25.68 -2.18
C ALA A 502 0.44 -26.99 -2.16
N GLN A 503 1.78 -26.92 -2.15
CA GLN A 503 2.65 -28.09 -2.32
C GLN A 503 3.80 -28.15 -1.29
N ASP A 504 3.86 -27.18 -0.37
CA ASP A 504 4.98 -27.01 0.58
C ASP A 504 6.37 -26.92 -0.07
N ARG A 505 6.43 -26.56 -1.37
CA ARG A 505 7.68 -26.35 -2.08
C ARG A 505 8.27 -25.01 -1.67
N LEU A 506 9.41 -25.02 -0.99
CA LEU A 506 10.08 -23.79 -0.57
C LEU A 506 10.33 -22.85 -1.78
N PRO A 507 10.06 -21.55 -1.63
CA PRO A 507 10.41 -20.56 -2.63
C PRO A 507 11.91 -20.24 -2.57
N PRO A 508 12.45 -19.49 -3.55
CA PRO A 508 13.78 -18.91 -3.41
C PRO A 508 13.93 -18.13 -2.09
N ASP A 509 15.14 -18.11 -1.55
CA ASP A 509 15.40 -17.33 -0.33
C ASP A 509 15.25 -15.83 -0.58
N SER A 510 15.06 -15.09 0.51
CA SER A 510 15.01 -13.63 0.49
C SER A 510 16.23 -13.06 -0.24
N ARG A 511 16.02 -11.95 -0.94
CA ARG A 511 17.05 -11.20 -1.65
C ARG A 511 16.90 -9.74 -1.25
N THR A 512 17.69 -9.32 -0.28
CA THR A 512 17.62 -7.98 0.32
C THR A 512 19.02 -7.42 0.49
N PRO A 513 19.19 -6.09 0.46
CA PRO A 513 20.43 -5.47 0.95
C PRO A 513 20.55 -5.67 2.46
N ARG A 514 21.77 -5.77 2.98
CA ARG A 514 22.07 -6.07 4.39
C ARG A 514 23.20 -5.22 4.95
N LEU A 515 23.18 -5.01 6.26
CA LEU A 515 24.24 -4.30 6.97
C LEU A 515 25.51 -5.13 7.06
N ASP A 516 25.39 -6.43 7.39
CA ASP A 516 26.54 -7.30 7.67
C ASP A 516 27.44 -7.59 6.45
N ASP A 517 26.89 -7.54 5.24
CA ASP A 517 27.63 -7.66 3.97
C ASP A 517 27.93 -6.30 3.31
N GLY A 518 27.54 -5.20 3.95
CA GLY A 518 27.82 -3.83 3.50
C GLY A 518 27.05 -3.40 2.25
N THR A 519 25.94 -4.07 1.91
CA THR A 519 25.10 -3.72 0.75
C THR A 519 23.91 -2.81 1.10
N LEU A 520 23.65 -2.57 2.38
CA LEU A 520 22.70 -1.58 2.90
C LEU A 520 23.47 -0.53 3.73
N VAL A 521 23.39 0.75 3.35
CA VAL A 521 24.23 1.80 3.95
C VAL A 521 23.46 3.11 4.15
N ARG A 522 24.05 4.05 4.89
CA ARG A 522 23.50 5.41 5.03
C ARG A 522 23.65 6.18 3.72
N ALA A 523 22.63 6.95 3.36
CA ALA A 523 22.60 7.69 2.10
C ALA A 523 23.81 8.63 1.93
N ASP A 524 24.19 9.37 2.97
CA ASP A 524 25.33 10.29 2.97
C ASP A 524 26.71 9.63 2.74
N THR A 525 26.81 8.32 2.98
CA THR A 525 28.04 7.54 2.75
C THR A 525 28.18 7.04 1.30
N LEU A 526 27.13 7.16 0.49
CA LEU A 526 27.14 6.63 -0.88
C LEU A 526 28.08 7.39 -1.81
N ARG A 527 28.63 6.66 -2.76
CA ARG A 527 29.43 7.18 -3.87
C ARG A 527 28.94 6.50 -5.15
N TYR A 528 28.75 7.32 -6.18
CA TYR A 528 28.39 6.85 -7.52
C TYR A 528 29.57 7.11 -8.47
N PRO A 529 29.73 6.29 -9.52
CA PRO A 529 30.70 6.57 -10.57
C PRO A 529 30.35 7.89 -11.27
N ALA A 530 31.34 8.57 -11.83
CA ALA A 530 31.10 9.71 -12.69
C ALA A 530 30.29 9.28 -13.93
N MET A 531 29.15 9.93 -14.16
CA MET A 531 28.30 9.72 -15.35
C MET A 531 28.13 11.05 -16.08
N GLN A 532 28.84 11.22 -17.19
CA GLN A 532 29.03 12.53 -17.83
C GLN A 532 29.06 12.43 -19.35
N GLY A 533 28.81 13.56 -20.03
CA GLY A 533 28.80 13.64 -21.50
C GLY A 533 27.73 12.79 -22.17
N LEU A 534 26.67 12.42 -21.44
CA LEU A 534 25.63 11.51 -21.92
C LEU A 534 24.64 12.20 -22.86
N ASN A 535 24.12 11.44 -23.82
CA ASN A 535 23.05 11.87 -24.70
C ASN A 535 21.87 10.90 -24.61
N TRP A 536 20.66 11.45 -24.60
CA TRP A 536 19.44 10.70 -24.80
C TRP A 536 19.28 10.28 -26.26
N GLN A 537 18.38 9.33 -26.50
CA GLN A 537 17.94 8.96 -27.84
C GLN A 537 17.50 10.22 -28.61
N GLY A 538 18.00 10.38 -29.84
CA GLY A 538 17.78 11.60 -30.63
C GLY A 538 18.82 12.72 -30.41
N GLY A 539 19.85 12.49 -29.59
CA GLY A 539 21.00 13.39 -29.45
C GLY A 539 20.85 14.51 -28.44
N ALA A 540 19.80 14.49 -27.61
CA ALA A 540 19.61 15.49 -26.56
C ALA A 540 20.60 15.27 -25.40
N ALA A 541 21.43 16.27 -25.09
CA ALA A 541 22.38 16.18 -23.99
C ALA A 541 21.66 16.01 -22.64
N LEU A 542 22.17 15.09 -21.82
CA LEU A 542 21.74 14.92 -20.44
C LEU A 542 22.67 15.70 -19.51
N PRO A 543 22.15 16.26 -18.39
CA PRO A 543 23.00 16.80 -17.34
C PRO A 543 23.95 15.73 -16.78
N ALA A 544 25.14 16.13 -16.36
CA ALA A 544 26.00 15.25 -15.57
C ALA A 544 25.26 14.73 -14.33
N PHE A 545 25.50 13.46 -13.99
CA PHE A 545 24.90 12.90 -12.79
C PHE A 545 25.51 13.54 -11.54
N GLU A 546 24.64 13.96 -10.63
CA GLU A 546 25.00 14.54 -9.34
C GLU A 546 24.18 13.84 -8.25
N TYR A 547 24.86 13.17 -7.33
CA TYR A 547 24.21 12.58 -6.18
C TYR A 547 23.99 13.64 -5.10
N LEU A 548 22.71 13.91 -4.78
CA LEU A 548 22.32 14.98 -3.86
C LEU A 548 22.11 14.50 -2.42
N GLY A 549 22.21 13.19 -2.15
CA GLY A 549 22.01 12.67 -0.79
C GLY A 549 20.58 12.77 -0.26
N LEU A 550 19.58 13.00 -1.12
CA LEU A 550 18.18 13.15 -0.70
C LEU A 550 17.54 11.79 -0.48
N TYR A 551 16.83 11.66 0.64
CA TYR A 551 16.04 10.49 1.01
C TYR A 551 14.89 10.92 1.93
N ASN A 552 13.83 10.12 1.98
CA ASN A 552 12.73 10.37 2.89
C ASN A 552 13.06 9.99 4.32
N SER A 553 13.21 11.01 5.18
CA SER A 553 13.38 10.81 6.62
C SER A 553 12.13 10.17 7.23
N TYR A 554 12.31 9.64 8.44
CA TYR A 554 11.25 8.92 9.14
C TYR A 554 11.15 9.41 10.59
N PRO A 555 10.51 10.58 10.81
CA PRO A 555 10.37 11.13 12.14
C PRO A 555 9.41 10.29 12.99
N LEU A 556 9.71 10.19 14.28
CA LEU A 556 8.72 9.72 15.24
C LEU A 556 7.68 10.83 15.48
N LEU A 557 6.45 10.55 15.06
CA LEU A 557 5.33 11.49 15.12
C LEU A 557 4.38 11.17 16.28
N ASP A 558 3.91 12.21 16.97
CA ASP A 558 2.88 12.13 17.99
C ASP A 558 1.55 12.77 17.51
N PHE A 559 0.53 11.94 17.36
CA PHE A 559 -0.82 12.34 16.93
C PHE A 559 -1.76 12.64 18.09
N GLY A 560 -1.27 12.60 19.33
CA GLY A 560 -2.02 12.85 20.54
C GLY A 560 -2.31 11.58 21.36
N PRO A 561 -2.83 11.77 22.59
CA PRO A 561 -2.93 10.70 23.59
C PRO A 561 -3.96 9.61 23.26
N ASP A 562 -4.98 9.92 22.46
CA ASP A 562 -6.06 8.98 22.10
C ASP A 562 -5.75 8.20 20.82
N PHE A 563 -4.58 8.44 20.21
CA PHE A 563 -4.09 7.71 19.05
C PHE A 563 -3.26 6.50 19.50
N VAL A 564 -3.61 5.32 18.98
CA VAL A 564 -2.88 4.09 19.26
C VAL A 564 -1.89 3.87 18.12
N HIS A 565 -0.69 4.42 18.27
CA HIS A 565 0.36 4.35 17.25
C HIS A 565 0.73 2.94 16.81
N GLU A 566 0.73 1.96 17.71
CA GLU A 566 1.05 0.58 17.36
C GLU A 566 0.07 0.01 16.34
N ASP A 567 -1.18 0.47 16.35
CA ASP A 567 -2.27 -0.06 15.53
C ASP A 567 -2.71 0.89 14.41
N GLU A 568 -2.14 2.09 14.33
CA GLU A 568 -2.64 3.14 13.42
C GLU A 568 -4.15 3.38 13.62
N SER A 569 -4.56 3.44 14.90
CA SER A 569 -5.98 3.48 15.28
C SER A 569 -6.30 4.52 16.36
N GLY A 570 -7.58 4.60 16.74
CA GLY A 570 -8.05 5.57 17.72
C GLY A 570 -8.29 6.96 17.13
N ILE A 571 -8.03 7.99 17.91
CA ILE A 571 -8.38 9.38 17.58
C ILE A 571 -7.09 10.22 17.50
N ALA A 572 -6.78 10.73 16.32
CA ALA A 572 -5.70 11.69 16.12
C ALA A 572 -6.18 13.10 16.49
N SER A 573 -5.90 13.55 17.72
CA SER A 573 -6.31 14.87 18.21
C SER A 573 -5.31 15.99 17.89
N ARG A 574 -4.09 15.65 17.45
CA ARG A 574 -3.06 16.61 17.03
C ARG A 574 -2.79 16.49 15.54
N LEU A 575 -3.25 17.50 14.79
CA LEU A 575 -3.09 17.60 13.34
C LEU A 575 -2.72 19.05 12.96
N PRO A 576 -1.50 19.31 12.45
CA PRO A 576 -0.42 18.36 12.17
C PRO A 576 0.15 17.69 13.44
N PRO A 577 0.76 16.50 13.32
CA PRO A 577 1.36 15.81 14.47
C PRO A 577 2.61 16.52 14.98
N ASP A 578 2.92 16.32 16.26
CA ASP A 578 4.16 16.81 16.85
C ASP A 578 5.33 15.91 16.46
N TYR A 579 6.50 16.51 16.26
CA TYR A 579 7.75 15.78 16.13
C TYR A 579 8.32 15.45 17.52
N ALA A 580 8.57 14.16 17.79
CA ALA A 580 9.05 13.71 19.10
C ALA A 580 10.58 13.86 19.29
N GLY A 581 11.27 14.61 18.42
CA GLY A 581 12.72 14.87 18.54
C GLY A 581 13.63 13.68 18.22
N ARG A 582 13.09 12.63 17.58
CA ARG A 582 13.79 11.38 17.28
C ARG A 582 13.36 10.84 15.93
N ASP A 583 14.30 10.30 15.17
CA ASP A 583 14.06 9.72 13.84
C ASP A 583 14.44 8.25 13.82
N TYR A 584 13.65 7.45 13.10
CA TYR A 584 14.08 6.13 12.68
C TYR A 584 15.16 6.26 11.63
N ALA A 585 16.10 5.33 11.66
CA ALA A 585 17.21 5.36 10.74
C ALA A 585 16.76 4.88 9.35
N ILE A 586 17.13 5.65 8.32
CA ILE A 586 16.90 5.29 6.92
C ILE A 586 18.23 4.88 6.30
N LEU A 587 18.19 3.75 5.62
CA LEU A 587 19.28 3.17 4.85
C LEU A 587 18.83 2.92 3.42
N VAL A 588 19.78 2.90 2.51
CA VAL A 588 19.58 2.72 1.07
C VAL A 588 20.54 1.66 0.52
N PRO A 589 20.14 0.95 -0.55
CA PRO A 589 21.00 -0.04 -1.19
C PRO A 589 22.27 0.61 -1.74
N LYS A 590 23.41 -0.08 -1.60
CA LYS A 590 24.70 0.38 -2.10
C LYS A 590 24.83 0.09 -3.60
N PRO A 591 25.25 1.07 -4.44
CA PRO A 591 25.51 0.85 -5.85
C PRO A 591 26.86 0.18 -6.10
N ASP A 592 26.99 -0.49 -7.23
CA ASP A 592 28.23 -1.03 -7.78
C ASP A 592 28.96 0.01 -8.67
N ALA A 593 30.00 -0.43 -9.40
CA ALA A 593 30.76 0.41 -10.31
C ALA A 593 29.95 0.92 -11.51
N ASP A 594 28.79 0.33 -11.79
CA ASP A 594 27.86 0.79 -12.82
C ASP A 594 26.82 1.77 -12.24
N GLY A 595 26.86 2.06 -10.95
CA GLY A 595 25.83 2.83 -10.26
C GLY A 595 24.56 2.02 -9.97
N MET A 596 24.56 0.71 -10.18
CA MET A 596 23.42 -0.18 -9.99
C MET A 596 23.44 -0.83 -8.61
N ASP A 597 22.28 -1.01 -7.95
CA ASP A 597 22.21 -1.59 -6.62
C ASP A 597 22.82 -3.01 -6.55
N ILE A 598 23.78 -3.24 -5.65
CA ILE A 598 24.56 -4.49 -5.53
C ILE A 598 23.65 -5.67 -5.16
N ALA A 599 22.84 -5.50 -4.12
CA ALA A 599 22.01 -6.55 -3.57
C ALA A 599 20.61 -6.56 -4.19
N GLY A 600 19.90 -7.68 -4.01
CA GLY A 600 18.55 -7.88 -4.53
C GLY A 600 18.49 -8.73 -5.79
N ILE A 601 17.30 -8.82 -6.37
CA ILE A 601 17.04 -9.49 -7.64
C ILE A 601 17.21 -8.45 -8.75
N ARG A 602 18.23 -8.64 -9.59
CA ARG A 602 18.41 -7.90 -10.83
C ARG A 602 17.61 -8.58 -11.93
N SER A 603 16.72 -7.85 -12.61
CA SER A 603 16.08 -8.33 -13.84
C SER A 603 17.09 -8.56 -14.96
N VAL A 604 16.66 -9.23 -16.02
CA VAL A 604 17.54 -9.61 -17.15
C VAL A 604 18.34 -8.41 -17.68
N ASN A 605 17.68 -7.27 -17.85
CA ASN A 605 18.31 -6.03 -18.29
C ASN A 605 19.10 -5.32 -17.19
N ALA A 606 18.83 -5.53 -15.90
CA ALA A 606 19.72 -5.08 -14.83
C ALA A 606 20.99 -5.96 -14.71
N MET A 607 20.95 -7.22 -15.18
CA MET A 607 22.11 -8.12 -15.23
C MET A 607 22.93 -8.00 -16.54
N ALA A 608 22.34 -7.41 -17.58
CA ALA A 608 22.98 -7.01 -18.83
C ALA A 608 22.57 -5.57 -19.18
N PRO A 609 23.06 -4.58 -18.38
CA PRO A 609 22.62 -3.19 -18.48
C PRO A 609 23.09 -2.50 -19.76
N THR A 610 22.25 -1.59 -20.27
CA THR A 610 22.63 -0.61 -21.29
C THR A 610 22.85 0.79 -20.69
N GLY A 611 22.63 0.93 -19.39
CA GLY A 611 22.79 2.13 -18.60
C GLY A 611 22.51 1.86 -17.13
N THR A 612 22.63 2.90 -16.31
CA THR A 612 22.30 2.86 -14.88
C THR A 612 20.82 3.14 -14.69
N SER A 613 20.09 2.18 -14.12
CA SER A 613 18.74 2.37 -13.58
C SER A 613 18.82 2.67 -12.09
N LEU A 614 18.23 3.79 -11.67
CA LEU A 614 18.16 4.23 -10.28
C LEU A 614 16.71 4.22 -9.81
N GLY A 615 16.48 3.73 -8.59
CA GLY A 615 15.15 3.71 -7.96
C GLY A 615 14.59 5.10 -7.59
N TYR A 616 15.31 6.18 -7.87
CA TYR A 616 14.90 7.55 -7.60
C TYR A 616 15.32 8.49 -8.74
N ASN A 617 14.74 9.68 -8.75
CA ASN A 617 15.07 10.79 -9.63
C ASN A 617 14.82 12.10 -8.87
N TYR A 618 15.23 13.23 -9.42
CA TYR A 618 15.00 14.55 -8.84
C TYR A 618 14.02 15.37 -9.64
N THR A 619 13.34 16.27 -8.95
CA THR A 619 12.54 17.30 -9.59
C THR A 619 13.38 18.09 -10.61
N PRO A 620 12.74 18.63 -11.67
CA PRO A 620 13.40 19.58 -12.57
C PRO A 620 14.09 20.72 -11.80
N PRO A 621 15.14 21.34 -12.37
CA PRO A 621 15.70 22.58 -11.83
C PRO A 621 14.60 23.63 -11.61
N GLY A 622 14.57 24.20 -10.41
CA GLY A 622 13.52 25.09 -9.98
C GLY A 622 13.86 25.78 -8.65
N PRO A 623 12.89 26.43 -8.00
CA PRO A 623 13.12 27.16 -6.75
C PRO A 623 13.55 26.27 -5.58
N TRP A 624 13.44 24.95 -5.72
CA TRP A 624 13.89 23.93 -4.77
C TRP A 624 14.19 22.63 -5.55
N THR A 625 14.87 21.68 -4.89
CA THR A 625 15.16 20.35 -5.44
C THR A 625 14.75 19.29 -4.43
N ASP A 626 14.07 18.24 -4.91
CA ASP A 626 13.55 17.13 -4.12
C ASP A 626 13.60 15.83 -4.97
N LEU A 627 13.28 14.68 -4.38
CA LEU A 627 12.96 13.45 -5.07
C LEU A 627 11.67 13.59 -5.90
N LEU A 628 11.67 13.00 -7.10
CA LEU A 628 10.56 13.05 -8.05
C LEU A 628 9.51 11.97 -7.75
N GLY A 629 8.84 12.09 -6.60
CA GLY A 629 7.74 11.20 -6.20
C GLY A 629 8.14 9.73 -6.35
N LEU A 630 7.33 8.94 -7.06
CA LEU A 630 7.54 7.49 -7.22
C LEU A 630 8.35 7.11 -8.47
N SER A 631 9.09 8.07 -9.05
CA SER A 631 9.80 7.88 -10.32
C SER A 631 11.29 7.62 -10.11
N GLY A 632 11.80 6.62 -10.82
CA GLY A 632 13.23 6.38 -10.96
C GLY A 632 13.84 7.15 -12.12
N SER A 633 15.13 6.90 -12.35
CA SER A 633 15.87 7.47 -13.47
C SER A 633 16.70 6.44 -14.22
N PHE A 634 16.99 6.76 -15.48
CA PHE A 634 17.86 5.96 -16.33
C PHE A 634 18.91 6.83 -17.00
N LEU A 635 20.19 6.45 -16.86
CA LEU A 635 21.33 7.12 -17.47
C LEU A 635 22.06 6.13 -18.40
N PRO A 636 21.99 6.30 -19.74
CA PRO A 636 22.58 5.35 -20.68
C PRO A 636 24.12 5.29 -20.52
N PHE A 637 24.71 4.18 -20.97
CA PHE A 637 26.17 4.10 -21.17
C PHE A 637 26.57 4.73 -22.51
N HIS A 638 27.83 5.13 -22.62
CA HIS A 638 28.44 5.46 -23.91
C HIS A 638 28.49 4.23 -24.81
N THR A 639 28.45 4.44 -26.12
CA THR A 639 28.50 3.32 -27.08
C THR A 639 29.91 2.75 -27.16
N THR A 640 30.94 3.60 -27.24
CA THR A 640 32.34 3.18 -27.43
C THR A 640 33.26 3.60 -26.28
N GLU A 641 34.41 2.94 -26.16
CA GLU A 641 35.43 3.26 -25.15
C GLU A 641 35.93 4.71 -25.31
N ALA A 642 36.21 5.11 -26.55
CA ALA A 642 36.70 6.45 -26.86
C ALA A 642 35.72 7.56 -26.42
N GLN A 643 34.41 7.30 -26.55
CA GLN A 643 33.37 8.22 -26.09
C GLN A 643 33.38 8.39 -24.57
N ARG A 644 33.40 7.28 -23.80
CA ARG A 644 33.42 7.38 -22.33
C ARG A 644 34.69 8.05 -21.80
N LEU A 645 35.85 7.75 -22.39
CA LEU A 645 37.14 8.33 -21.98
C LEU A 645 37.18 9.83 -22.22
N SER A 646 36.70 10.28 -23.39
CA SER A 646 36.60 11.70 -23.72
C SER A 646 35.62 12.44 -22.79
N ALA A 647 34.53 11.79 -22.40
CA ALA A 647 33.52 12.36 -21.52
C ALA A 647 33.89 12.30 -20.02
N GLY A 648 34.89 11.50 -19.63
CA GLY A 648 35.20 11.24 -18.22
C GLY A 648 34.14 10.40 -17.51
N ASP A 649 33.39 9.56 -18.24
CA ASP A 649 32.47 8.59 -17.64
C ASP A 649 33.26 7.36 -17.15
N GLU A 650 33.10 7.03 -15.87
CA GLU A 650 33.83 5.95 -15.22
C GLU A 650 33.24 4.56 -15.51
N ARG A 651 32.02 4.49 -16.06
CA ARG A 651 31.33 3.23 -16.35
C ARG A 651 31.78 2.68 -17.70
N PRO A 652 32.04 1.36 -17.82
CA PRO A 652 32.35 0.74 -19.11
C PRO A 652 31.28 1.00 -20.17
N SER A 653 31.72 1.29 -21.40
CA SER A 653 30.85 1.47 -22.58
C SER A 653 30.17 0.17 -23.01
N LEU A 654 29.19 0.27 -23.92
CA LEU A 654 28.53 -0.90 -24.50
C LEU A 654 29.51 -1.79 -25.27
N GLU A 655 30.42 -1.19 -26.04
CA GLU A 655 31.49 -1.88 -26.78
C GLU A 655 32.40 -2.70 -25.85
N GLU A 656 32.87 -2.11 -24.75
CA GLU A 656 33.73 -2.82 -23.79
C GLU A 656 33.02 -4.00 -23.12
N ARG A 657 31.70 -3.91 -22.93
CA ARG A 657 30.89 -4.94 -22.27
C ARG A 657 30.54 -6.10 -23.18
N TYR A 658 30.12 -5.78 -24.40
CA TYR A 658 29.45 -6.74 -25.28
C TYR A 658 30.22 -7.00 -26.57
N GLY A 659 31.14 -6.12 -26.95
CA GLY A 659 31.83 -6.13 -28.23
C GLY A 659 30.91 -5.74 -29.40
N ASP A 660 29.84 -6.50 -29.60
CA ASP A 660 28.88 -6.31 -30.67
C ASP A 660 27.44 -6.64 -30.22
N HIS A 661 26.48 -6.44 -31.13
CA HIS A 661 25.08 -6.78 -30.91
C HIS A 661 24.89 -8.27 -30.55
N ALA A 662 25.64 -9.17 -31.18
CA ALA A 662 25.53 -10.61 -30.91
C ALA A 662 26.01 -10.96 -29.49
N GLY A 663 27.03 -10.25 -28.97
CA GLY A 663 27.51 -10.36 -27.60
C GLY A 663 26.50 -9.86 -26.58
N TYR A 664 25.78 -8.77 -26.89
CA TYR A 664 24.66 -8.30 -26.06
C TYR A 664 23.55 -9.35 -25.99
N VAL A 665 23.13 -9.92 -27.13
CA VAL A 665 22.11 -10.98 -27.17
C VAL A 665 22.56 -12.22 -26.37
N ARG A 666 23.82 -12.67 -26.54
CA ARG A 666 24.36 -13.80 -25.76
C ARG A 666 24.38 -13.52 -24.25
N ALA A 667 24.68 -12.28 -23.86
CA ALA A 667 24.63 -11.87 -22.45
C ALA A 667 23.20 -11.99 -21.92
N ILE A 668 22.21 -11.44 -22.63
CA ILE A 668 20.79 -11.53 -22.26
C ILE A 668 20.34 -12.99 -22.12
N GLU A 669 20.67 -13.85 -23.09
CA GLU A 669 20.37 -15.28 -23.04
C GLU A 669 20.93 -15.94 -21.77
N ALA A 670 22.22 -15.75 -21.49
CA ALA A 670 22.86 -16.34 -20.31
C ALA A 670 22.25 -15.83 -18.99
N ARG A 671 21.89 -14.54 -18.90
CA ARG A 671 21.27 -13.97 -17.70
C ARG A 671 19.84 -14.44 -17.50
N ALA A 672 19.06 -14.53 -18.58
CA ALA A 672 17.71 -15.06 -18.54
C ALA A 672 17.69 -16.52 -18.07
N GLU A 673 18.59 -17.36 -18.58
CA GLU A 673 18.75 -18.75 -18.10
C GLU A 673 19.09 -18.82 -16.61
N THR A 674 19.98 -17.95 -16.14
CA THR A 674 20.36 -17.88 -14.72
C THR A 674 19.13 -17.60 -13.85
N LEU A 675 18.31 -16.61 -14.21
CA LEU A 675 17.12 -16.27 -13.44
C LEU A 675 16.04 -17.35 -13.49
N VAL A 676 15.92 -18.09 -14.60
CA VAL A 676 15.03 -19.26 -14.69
C VAL A 676 15.49 -20.36 -13.73
N GLN A 677 16.79 -20.68 -13.71
CA GLN A 677 17.36 -21.68 -12.78
C GLN A 677 17.15 -21.27 -11.32
N GLN A 678 17.28 -19.97 -11.01
CA GLN A 678 17.02 -19.42 -9.68
C GLN A 678 15.52 -19.29 -9.34
N ARG A 679 14.62 -19.58 -10.30
CA ARG A 679 13.16 -19.41 -10.18
C ARG A 679 12.71 -17.96 -9.94
N PHE A 680 13.51 -16.99 -10.36
CA PHE A 680 13.15 -15.57 -10.41
C PHE A 680 12.62 -15.13 -11.78
N LEU A 681 12.57 -16.03 -12.76
CA LEU A 681 12.01 -15.77 -14.07
C LEU A 681 11.29 -17.03 -14.58
N LEU A 682 10.12 -16.88 -15.20
CA LEU A 682 9.48 -17.99 -15.89
C LEU A 682 10.14 -18.19 -17.26
N ARG A 683 10.11 -19.42 -17.78
CA ARG A 683 10.64 -19.73 -19.12
C ARG A 683 10.07 -18.81 -20.20
N GLU A 684 8.75 -18.63 -20.21
CA GLU A 684 8.10 -17.75 -21.19
C GLU A 684 8.53 -16.27 -21.10
N ASP A 685 8.89 -15.80 -19.91
CA ASP A 685 9.38 -14.44 -19.68
C ASP A 685 10.84 -14.29 -20.15
N ALA A 686 11.66 -15.34 -19.96
CA ALA A 686 13.01 -15.43 -20.51
C ALA A 686 13.01 -15.38 -22.04
N ASP A 687 12.16 -16.19 -22.66
CA ASP A 687 12.06 -16.27 -24.12
C ASP A 687 11.64 -14.91 -24.73
N ARG A 688 10.71 -14.20 -24.06
CA ARG A 688 10.32 -12.83 -24.44
C ARG A 688 11.48 -11.84 -24.33
N ALA A 689 12.25 -11.88 -23.24
CA ALA A 689 13.40 -10.99 -23.06
C ALA A 689 14.48 -11.24 -24.13
N ILE A 690 14.75 -12.50 -24.47
CA ILE A 690 15.69 -12.89 -25.52
C ILE A 690 15.22 -12.41 -26.89
N ALA A 691 13.93 -12.60 -27.21
CA ALA A 691 13.36 -12.12 -28.46
C ALA A 691 13.43 -10.58 -28.57
N ALA A 692 13.13 -9.87 -27.47
CA ALA A 692 13.26 -8.41 -27.42
C ALA A 692 14.71 -7.95 -27.64
N ALA A 693 15.70 -8.63 -27.05
CA ALA A 693 17.10 -8.31 -27.25
C ALA A 693 17.54 -8.50 -28.71
N ARG A 694 17.12 -9.60 -29.37
CA ARG A 694 17.39 -9.85 -30.79
C ARG A 694 16.77 -8.81 -31.72
N ALA A 695 15.64 -8.24 -31.33
CA ALA A 695 14.96 -7.18 -32.09
C ALA A 695 15.47 -5.77 -31.76
N SER A 696 16.31 -5.61 -30.74
CA SER A 696 16.85 -4.31 -30.33
C SER A 696 17.92 -3.79 -31.28
N ASN A 697 18.24 -2.50 -31.19
CA ASN A 697 19.30 -1.84 -31.95
C ASN A 697 20.60 -1.63 -31.17
N VAL A 698 20.76 -2.26 -29.99
CA VAL A 698 21.98 -2.12 -29.16
C VAL A 698 23.19 -2.59 -29.97
N LEU A 699 24.15 -1.70 -30.21
CA LEU A 699 25.34 -1.95 -31.06
C LEU A 699 25.02 -2.44 -32.49
N GLN A 700 23.83 -2.13 -33.04
CA GLN A 700 23.56 -2.36 -34.46
C GLN A 700 24.18 -1.23 -35.30
N GLY A 701 25.10 -1.58 -36.21
CA GLY A 701 25.73 -0.63 -37.14
C GLY A 701 27.10 -0.09 -36.73
N THR A 702 27.61 -0.46 -35.55
CA THR A 702 29.04 -0.32 -35.20
C THR A 702 29.80 -1.47 -35.85
N MET A 703 30.17 -1.31 -37.13
CA MET A 703 31.17 -2.18 -37.74
C MET A 703 32.55 -1.83 -37.15
N PRO A 704 33.42 -2.83 -36.89
CA PRO A 704 34.76 -2.60 -36.35
C PRO A 704 35.63 -1.73 -37.26
#